data_AF-A0A7V9UN59-F1
#
_entry.id   AF-A0A7V9UN59-F1
#
_cell.length_a   1.000
_cell.length_b   1.000
_cell.length_c   1.000
_cell.angle_alpha   90.00
_cell.angle_beta   90.00
_cell.angle_gamma   90.00
#
_symmetry.space_group_name_H-M   'P 1'
#
loop_
_entity.id
_entity.type
_entity.pdbx_description
1 polymer ?
#
loop_
_entity_poly.entity_id
_entity_poly.type
_entity_poly.pdbx_seq_one_letter_code
_entity_poly.pdbx_strand_id
1 'polypeptide(L)'
;MLRKKRNLLVALLSFAVMLTAAGSVMMQQNNLLREEFHQTYPLSAAGRVSLGNINGSVRVTAWDRNEVKVDAVKTAYRRDRLDEAKIVVRSDMNAIHIQTDYPQRTQTFTDGEGRYNNPATVEYTLTVPRNARISSIELINGDLDIDGITGDVTASSINGRVSGHELMGQVRLSTINGKCEAIFGRLNETKSISLGSINGPVAMMIPSNSNAEIKASTVHGGISNDFGLPVRRGDHVGRDLAGQIGQGGARIKLGNVNGNISVKRAPDNRPLSRVTNLLAEKIKDNSDKKDDNDFDVEESVSEARRAAREATREAERAQLEAQRAQREAQRAQREAQRAQLEAQRAEVEAKRAQAEGQRSAVDAQREAQRARIEAQRAQLEGQRAAREGQLEAQRAQLEAQRIQREAQLEAQRAQAEGARAAREAQRIGQEEASRARDEARRIAREVADATRVTVDGSNTLRLVERDTKVFKVTGAPQISLRTFDGYITVHGWDKQEVHLTINKRAASEQQMRGINLNIDQNNSNISVVTSFDPSFARREGNITFQSALVNLELYVPRSSTVRMASGDGRLELEGVNGSMDLNTGDGRIDVRNAKGRLTARTGDGRIEVGNFDGEVQARTGDGRIILDGRFAALNVQTGSGSILLSLPSNTNATIETDAESVDNQGLTLTEEKSSQRRLKRWKVGQGGRVLTLRTGEGRIFLRRTGQ
;
A
#
# COMPACT_ATOMS: atom_id res chain seq x y z
N MET A 1 -22.43 75.94 -18.15
CA MET A 1 -23.48 75.30 -18.98
C MET A 1 -23.24 73.79 -19.07
N LEU A 2 -22.99 73.04 -17.99
CA LEU A 2 -23.83 72.71 -16.82
C LEU A 2 -24.78 71.49 -16.99
N ARG A 3 -24.18 70.31 -16.79
CA ARG A 3 -24.66 69.19 -15.95
C ARG A 3 -25.95 68.40 -16.28
N LYS A 4 -25.74 67.07 -16.21
CA LYS A 4 -26.61 66.00 -15.66
C LYS A 4 -27.64 65.30 -16.57
N LYS A 5 -27.75 63.98 -16.33
CA LYS A 5 -28.77 62.99 -16.72
C LYS A 5 -28.81 62.55 -18.19
N ARG A 6 -28.26 61.35 -18.46
CA ARG A 6 -28.64 60.47 -19.57
C ARG A 6 -28.33 59.00 -19.23
N ASN A 7 -29.37 58.22 -18.90
CA ASN A 7 -29.88 57.12 -19.74
C ASN A 7 -30.74 56.17 -18.91
N LEU A 8 -32.01 56.11 -19.30
CA LEU A 8 -33.05 55.23 -18.82
C LEU A 8 -33.13 54.05 -19.80
N LEU A 9 -32.88 52.82 -19.37
CA LEU A 9 -33.18 51.60 -20.14
C LEU A 9 -33.12 50.36 -19.23
N VAL A 10 -33.94 49.35 -19.58
CA VAL A 10 -34.13 48.06 -18.87
C VAL A 10 -34.91 48.15 -17.56
N ALA A 11 -36.23 48.26 -17.68
CA ALA A 11 -37.19 47.85 -16.66
C ALA A 11 -38.32 47.06 -17.34
N LEU A 12 -38.20 45.72 -17.39
CA LEU A 12 -39.25 44.80 -17.86
C LEU A 12 -38.90 43.33 -17.52
N LEU A 13 -39.07 42.94 -16.25
CA LEU A 13 -39.82 41.75 -15.81
C LEU A 13 -39.65 41.58 -14.28
N SER A 14 -40.63 42.06 -13.52
CA SER A 14 -40.71 41.87 -12.07
C SER A 14 -42.17 41.90 -11.61
N PHE A 15 -42.83 40.75 -11.68
CA PHE A 15 -44.20 40.46 -11.24
C PHE A 15 -44.35 38.91 -11.29
N ALA A 16 -44.92 38.15 -10.34
CA ALA A 16 -45.29 38.35 -8.92
C ALA A 16 -45.37 36.93 -8.25
N VAL A 17 -45.15 36.73 -6.94
CA VAL A 17 -46.18 36.53 -5.87
C VAL A 17 -47.20 35.40 -6.20
N MET A 18 -47.51 34.38 -5.37
CA MET A 18 -47.09 33.92 -4.03
C MET A 18 -47.51 32.44 -3.79
N LEU A 19 -46.90 31.78 -2.78
CA LEU A 19 -47.38 30.63 -1.96
C LEU A 19 -48.36 29.58 -2.53
N THR A 20 -47.92 28.32 -2.56
CA THR A 20 -48.49 27.26 -1.68
C THR A 20 -47.34 26.45 -1.05
N ALA A 21 -47.54 25.96 0.18
CA ALA A 21 -46.52 25.25 0.94
C ALA A 21 -46.88 23.77 1.14
N ALA A 22 -46.01 22.87 0.70
CA ALA A 22 -45.91 21.48 1.16
C ALA A 22 -44.62 20.85 0.60
N GLY A 23 -43.55 20.79 1.40
CA GLY A 23 -42.27 20.24 0.90
C GLY A 23 -41.02 20.62 1.68
N SER A 24 -41.09 20.74 3.01
CA SER A 24 -39.91 20.92 3.85
C SER A 24 -39.08 19.65 3.93
N VAL A 25 -38.40 19.27 2.84
CA VAL A 25 -37.31 18.29 2.89
C VAL A 25 -36.04 19.06 3.19
N MET A 26 -35.63 19.05 4.46
CA MET A 26 -34.24 19.34 4.82
C MET A 26 -33.34 18.30 4.15
N MET A 27 -32.80 18.63 2.97
CA MET A 27 -31.71 17.87 2.37
C MET A 27 -30.46 18.08 3.24
N GLN A 28 -30.20 17.08 4.07
CA GLN A 28 -29.04 16.94 4.95
C GLN A 28 -27.74 17.09 4.13
N GLN A 29 -27.07 18.24 4.23
CA GLN A 29 -25.79 18.46 3.54
C GLN A 29 -24.73 17.52 4.11
N ASN A 30 -24.28 16.56 3.28
CA ASN A 30 -23.14 15.71 3.61
C ASN A 30 -21.84 16.54 3.62
N ASN A 31 -21.05 16.41 4.69
CA ASN A 31 -19.71 17.00 4.84
C ASN A 31 -18.64 16.30 3.96
N LEU A 32 -18.92 16.11 2.67
CA LEU A 32 -17.95 15.63 1.69
C LEU A 32 -17.24 16.83 1.07
N LEU A 33 -15.94 16.94 1.34
CA LEU A 33 -15.07 17.89 0.67
C LEU A 33 -14.81 17.40 -0.76
N ARG A 34 -14.85 18.34 -1.70
CA ARG A 34 -14.70 18.10 -3.13
C ARG A 34 -13.62 19.02 -3.69
N GLU A 35 -12.79 18.48 -4.56
CA GLU A 35 -11.80 19.24 -5.33
C GLU A 35 -11.84 18.75 -6.77
N GLU A 36 -11.87 19.68 -7.71
CA GLU A 36 -12.01 19.39 -9.13
C GLU A 36 -10.72 19.74 -9.86
N PHE A 37 -10.32 18.85 -10.77
CA PHE A 37 -9.17 19.00 -11.63
C PHE A 37 -9.64 18.92 -13.07
N HIS A 38 -9.38 19.96 -13.85
CA HIS A 38 -9.80 20.08 -15.24
C HIS A 38 -8.60 20.51 -16.08
N GLN A 39 -8.04 19.61 -16.87
CA GLN A 39 -6.90 19.92 -17.72
C GLN A 39 -7.01 19.20 -19.07
N THR A 40 -6.67 19.92 -20.14
CA THR A 40 -6.60 19.37 -21.50
C THR A 40 -5.15 19.22 -21.92
N TYR A 41 -4.83 18.10 -22.59
CA TYR A 41 -3.50 17.76 -23.07
C TYR A 41 -3.54 17.43 -24.57
N PRO A 42 -2.58 17.90 -25.39
CA PRO A 42 -2.53 17.54 -26.80
C PRO A 42 -2.24 16.04 -26.96
N LEU A 43 -2.99 15.35 -27.83
CA LEU A 43 -2.77 13.95 -28.16
C LEU A 43 -3.18 13.66 -29.60
N SER A 44 -2.30 13.04 -30.38
CA SER A 44 -2.63 12.58 -31.73
C SER A 44 -3.84 11.65 -31.75
N ALA A 45 -4.56 11.62 -32.88
CA ALA A 45 -5.78 10.82 -33.06
C ALA A 45 -5.61 9.33 -32.69
N ALA A 46 -4.41 8.76 -32.86
CA ALA A 46 -4.07 7.37 -32.55
C ALA A 46 -3.16 7.22 -31.32
N GLY A 47 -3.04 8.27 -30.50
CA GLY A 47 -2.20 8.31 -29.32
C GLY A 47 -2.64 7.31 -28.25
N ARG A 48 -1.72 6.97 -27.35
CA ARG A 48 -1.94 6.00 -26.27
C ARG A 48 -2.44 6.70 -25.01
N VAL A 49 -3.49 6.14 -24.41
CA VAL A 49 -4.02 6.58 -23.11
C VAL A 49 -3.78 5.47 -22.10
N SER A 50 -3.31 5.84 -20.91
CA SER A 50 -3.24 4.93 -19.77
C SER A 50 -3.62 5.64 -18.46
N LEU A 51 -4.33 4.94 -17.59
CA LEU A 51 -4.76 5.45 -16.29
C LEU A 51 -4.67 4.37 -15.20
N GLY A 52 -3.99 4.68 -14.09
CA GLY A 52 -4.01 3.87 -12.87
C GLY A 52 -4.72 4.60 -11.73
N ASN A 53 -5.71 3.96 -11.09
CA ASN A 53 -6.43 4.54 -9.95
C ASN A 53 -6.77 3.48 -8.88
N ILE A 54 -6.75 3.89 -7.60
CA ILE A 54 -7.02 2.98 -6.48
C ILE A 54 -8.49 3.04 -6.07
N ASN A 55 -9.06 4.23 -5.89
CA ASN A 55 -10.45 4.39 -5.46
C ASN A 55 -11.17 5.42 -6.35
N GLY A 56 -12.33 5.04 -6.88
CA GLY A 56 -13.18 5.91 -7.67
C GLY A 56 -13.36 5.43 -9.11
N SER A 57 -14.57 5.65 -9.62
CA SER A 57 -15.00 5.18 -10.94
C SER A 57 -14.35 5.99 -12.06
N VAL A 58 -14.17 5.35 -13.21
CA VAL A 58 -13.55 5.97 -14.40
C VAL A 58 -14.50 5.83 -15.58
N ARG A 59 -14.84 6.96 -16.19
CA ARG A 59 -15.59 7.06 -17.44
C ARG A 59 -14.66 7.52 -18.54
N VAL A 60 -14.69 6.85 -19.70
CA VAL A 60 -13.94 7.23 -20.90
C VAL A 60 -14.91 7.38 -22.06
N THR A 61 -14.92 8.55 -22.69
CA THR A 61 -15.78 8.85 -23.84
C THR A 61 -14.98 9.34 -25.04
N ALA A 62 -15.45 9.03 -26.24
CA ALA A 62 -14.83 9.45 -27.49
C ALA A 62 -15.27 10.84 -27.97
N TRP A 63 -14.35 11.60 -28.57
CA TRP A 63 -14.65 12.77 -29.40
C TRP A 63 -13.73 12.87 -30.63
N ASP A 64 -14.02 13.81 -31.52
CA ASP A 64 -13.35 13.98 -32.81
C ASP A 64 -12.27 15.09 -32.77
N ARG A 65 -11.60 15.25 -31.63
CA ARG A 65 -10.49 16.21 -31.42
C ARG A 65 -9.18 15.51 -31.09
N ASN A 66 -8.06 16.13 -31.49
CA ASN A 66 -6.69 15.66 -31.21
C ASN A 66 -6.16 16.18 -29.86
N GLU A 67 -6.96 15.99 -28.81
CA GLU A 67 -6.63 16.36 -27.44
C GLU A 67 -7.33 15.38 -26.48
N VAL A 68 -6.81 15.23 -25.27
CA VAL A 68 -7.47 14.51 -24.16
C VAL A 68 -7.87 15.52 -23.10
N LYS A 69 -9.16 15.55 -22.78
CA LYS A 69 -9.66 16.24 -21.59
C LYS A 69 -9.61 15.28 -20.40
N VAL A 70 -8.94 15.69 -19.33
CA VAL A 70 -8.89 15.00 -18.05
C VAL A 70 -9.70 15.82 -17.06
N ASP A 71 -10.94 15.40 -16.84
CA ASP A 71 -11.73 15.86 -15.70
C ASP A 71 -11.58 14.84 -14.57
N ALA A 72 -11.25 15.29 -13.37
CA ALA A 72 -11.21 14.44 -12.18
C ALA A 72 -11.84 15.14 -10.99
N VAL A 73 -12.66 14.40 -10.24
CA VAL A 73 -13.32 14.86 -9.03
C VAL A 73 -12.75 14.06 -7.86
N LYS A 74 -11.95 14.72 -7.04
CA LYS A 74 -11.47 14.20 -5.77
C LYS A 74 -12.57 14.44 -4.72
N THR A 75 -12.90 13.42 -3.94
CA THR A 75 -13.82 13.54 -2.79
C THR A 75 -13.26 12.83 -1.56
N ALA A 76 -13.44 13.45 -0.40
CA ALA A 76 -13.09 12.90 0.91
C ALA A 76 -13.86 13.61 2.02
N TYR A 77 -14.05 12.96 3.16
CA TYR A 77 -14.66 13.60 4.34
C TYR A 77 -13.73 14.59 5.07
N ARG A 78 -12.43 14.60 4.73
CA ARG A 78 -11.41 15.43 5.38
C ARG A 78 -10.39 15.95 4.36
N ARG A 79 -9.86 17.16 4.63
CA ARG A 79 -9.01 17.89 3.68
C ARG A 79 -7.63 17.25 3.52
N ASP A 80 -7.08 16.72 4.61
CA ASP A 80 -5.84 15.94 4.61
C ASP A 80 -5.91 14.72 3.67
N ARG A 81 -6.98 13.91 3.78
CA ARG A 81 -7.23 12.78 2.87
C ARG A 81 -7.41 13.25 1.42
N LEU A 82 -8.11 14.36 1.19
CA LEU A 82 -8.25 14.96 -0.13
C LEU A 82 -6.89 15.37 -0.73
N ASP A 83 -5.98 15.91 0.09
CA ASP A 83 -4.64 16.33 -0.31
C ASP A 83 -3.64 15.15 -0.48
N GLU A 84 -3.92 13.99 0.11
CA GLU A 84 -3.15 12.75 -0.09
C GLU A 84 -3.26 12.21 -1.51
N ALA A 85 -4.43 12.29 -2.16
CA ALA A 85 -4.62 11.82 -3.54
C ALA A 85 -3.97 12.79 -4.54
N LYS A 86 -2.82 12.40 -5.10
CA LYS A 86 -2.06 13.19 -6.08
C LYS A 86 -2.26 12.65 -7.48
N ILE A 87 -2.87 13.46 -8.34
CA ILE A 87 -3.03 13.16 -9.76
C ILE A 87 -1.72 13.52 -10.47
N VAL A 88 -0.97 12.51 -10.89
CA VAL A 88 0.27 12.67 -11.65
C VAL A 88 -0.03 12.40 -13.12
N VAL A 89 0.07 13.43 -13.96
CA VAL A 89 -0.10 13.30 -15.42
C VAL A 89 1.24 13.50 -16.11
N ARG A 90 1.60 12.56 -16.99
CA ARG A 90 2.70 12.67 -17.95
C ARG A 90 2.13 12.57 -19.35
N SER A 91 2.37 13.58 -20.18
CA SER A 91 1.76 13.69 -21.50
C SER A 91 2.75 14.17 -22.56
N ASP A 92 2.66 13.57 -23.74
CA ASP A 92 3.26 14.03 -24.99
C ASP A 92 2.26 13.80 -26.15
N MET A 93 2.61 14.20 -27.38
CA MET A 93 1.72 14.09 -28.54
C MET A 93 1.34 12.65 -28.92
N ASN A 94 2.05 11.64 -28.44
CA ASN A 94 1.87 10.22 -28.75
C ASN A 94 1.31 9.40 -27.58
N ALA A 95 1.46 9.87 -26.34
CA ALA A 95 0.98 9.17 -25.15
C ALA A 95 0.60 10.12 -23.99
N ILE A 96 -0.44 9.73 -23.26
CA ILE A 96 -0.79 10.26 -21.94
C ILE A 96 -0.84 9.12 -20.92
N HIS A 97 -0.24 9.35 -19.76
CA HIS A 97 -0.21 8.46 -18.61
C HIS A 97 -0.66 9.23 -17.37
N ILE A 98 -1.76 8.77 -16.78
CA ILE A 98 -2.40 9.35 -15.60
C ILE A 98 -2.25 8.34 -14.46
N GLN A 99 -1.78 8.78 -13.31
CA GLN A 99 -1.65 7.93 -12.13
C GLN A 99 -2.16 8.69 -10.91
N THR A 100 -3.09 8.10 -10.15
CA THR A 100 -3.39 8.57 -8.80
C THR A 100 -2.37 7.96 -7.84
N ASP A 101 -1.43 8.78 -7.36
CA ASP A 101 -0.48 8.40 -6.32
C ASP A 101 -1.04 8.74 -4.93
N TYR A 102 -0.90 7.79 -3.99
CA TYR A 102 -1.19 7.97 -2.57
C TYR A 102 0.14 7.82 -1.80
N PRO A 103 0.96 8.89 -1.71
CA PRO A 103 2.36 8.82 -1.27
C PRO A 103 2.53 8.55 0.24
N GLN A 104 1.46 8.69 1.04
CA GLN A 104 1.42 8.13 2.39
C GLN A 104 0.60 6.83 2.33
N ARG A 105 1.24 5.69 2.63
CA ARG A 105 0.67 4.35 2.47
C ARG A 105 -0.29 3.95 3.60
N THR A 106 -1.20 4.84 3.95
CA THR A 106 -2.19 4.65 5.01
C THR A 106 -3.57 4.50 4.37
N GLN A 107 -3.73 3.43 3.59
CA GLN A 107 -5.00 3.05 2.93
C GLN A 107 -5.99 2.40 3.92
N THR A 108 -6.04 2.92 5.15
CA THR A 108 -6.97 2.46 6.18
C THR A 108 -8.39 2.87 5.80
N PHE A 109 -9.29 1.91 5.60
CA PHE A 109 -10.69 2.15 5.19
C PHE A 109 -11.61 2.59 6.35
N THR A 110 -11.14 2.45 7.60
CA THR A 110 -11.79 2.92 8.82
C THR A 110 -10.84 3.75 9.67
N ASP A 111 -11.37 4.65 10.50
CA ASP A 111 -10.60 5.27 11.58
C ASP A 111 -10.69 4.42 12.85
N GLY A 112 -9.90 4.77 13.87
CA GLY A 112 -9.83 4.04 15.14
C GLY A 112 -11.13 4.06 15.96
N GLU A 113 -12.18 4.76 15.50
CA GLU A 113 -13.52 4.70 16.10
C GLU A 113 -14.47 3.72 15.37
N GLY A 114 -14.01 3.08 14.28
CA GLY A 114 -14.84 2.23 13.42
C GLY A 114 -15.75 3.00 12.46
N ARG A 115 -15.50 4.30 12.22
CA ARG A 115 -16.19 5.06 11.18
C ARG A 115 -15.43 4.88 9.85
N TYR A 116 -16.15 4.92 8.72
CA TYR A 116 -15.54 4.83 7.39
C TYR A 116 -14.64 6.04 7.12
N ASN A 117 -13.32 5.83 7.15
CA ASN A 117 -12.29 6.80 6.79
C ASN A 117 -11.73 6.38 5.43
N ASN A 118 -12.56 6.40 4.39
CA ASN A 118 -12.10 5.97 3.07
C ASN A 118 -10.95 6.89 2.59
N PRO A 119 -9.82 6.36 2.10
CA PRO A 119 -8.89 7.15 1.28
C PRO A 119 -9.64 7.94 0.20
N ALA A 120 -9.14 9.13 -0.14
CA ALA A 120 -9.83 10.02 -1.07
C ALA A 120 -10.18 9.30 -2.37
N THR A 121 -11.45 9.41 -2.74
CA THR A 121 -11.99 8.79 -3.96
C THR A 121 -11.77 9.78 -5.10
N VAL A 122 -11.12 9.33 -6.17
CA VAL A 122 -10.86 10.14 -7.37
C VAL A 122 -11.64 9.55 -8.52
N GLU A 123 -12.75 10.19 -8.88
CA GLU A 123 -13.53 9.82 -10.05
C GLU A 123 -12.95 10.54 -11.27
N TYR A 124 -12.73 9.82 -12.37
CA TYR A 124 -12.23 10.40 -13.62
C TYR A 124 -13.29 10.37 -14.71
N THR A 125 -13.40 11.45 -15.47
CA THR A 125 -14.03 11.48 -16.79
C THR A 125 -12.97 11.90 -17.80
N LEU A 126 -12.58 10.96 -18.66
CA LEU A 126 -11.65 11.21 -19.76
C LEU A 126 -12.44 11.38 -21.05
N THR A 127 -12.25 12.49 -21.76
CA THR A 127 -12.71 12.62 -23.16
C THR A 127 -11.49 12.53 -24.07
N VAL A 128 -11.46 11.51 -24.93
CA VAL A 128 -10.27 11.11 -25.69
C VAL A 128 -10.55 11.06 -27.21
N PRO A 129 -9.54 11.20 -28.08
CA PRO A 129 -9.73 11.06 -29.53
C PRO A 129 -10.36 9.70 -29.86
N ARG A 130 -11.35 9.66 -30.76
CA ARG A 130 -12.11 8.45 -31.09
C ARG A 130 -11.25 7.25 -31.49
N ASN A 131 -10.14 7.51 -32.21
CA ASN A 131 -9.19 6.50 -32.68
C ASN A 131 -8.05 6.21 -31.67
N ALA A 132 -8.08 6.81 -30.47
CA ALA A 132 -7.03 6.65 -29.46
C ALA A 132 -6.98 5.21 -28.94
N ARG A 133 -5.79 4.78 -28.53
CA ARG A 133 -5.56 3.42 -28.02
C ARG A 133 -5.52 3.45 -26.50
N ILE A 134 -6.52 2.86 -25.86
CA ILE A 134 -6.54 2.69 -24.40
C ILE A 134 -5.61 1.51 -24.08
N SER A 135 -4.35 1.81 -23.78
CA SER A 135 -3.30 0.79 -23.63
C SER A 135 -3.33 0.06 -22.29
N SER A 136 -3.74 0.74 -21.21
CA SER A 136 -4.10 0.11 -19.94
C SER A 136 -4.94 1.07 -19.10
N ILE A 137 -6.08 0.61 -18.59
CA ILE A 137 -6.75 1.24 -17.45
C ILE A 137 -6.77 0.21 -16.33
N GLU A 138 -6.21 0.56 -15.18
CA GLU A 138 -6.04 -0.33 -14.03
C GLU A 138 -6.70 0.29 -12.81
N LEU A 139 -7.81 -0.32 -12.36
CA LEU A 139 -8.56 0.08 -11.17
C LEU A 139 -8.44 -0.95 -10.05
N ILE A 140 -8.36 -0.51 -8.80
CA ILE A 140 -8.49 -1.40 -7.63
C ILE A 140 -9.93 -1.43 -7.14
N ASN A 141 -10.52 -0.29 -6.78
CA ASN A 141 -11.89 -0.15 -6.29
C ASN A 141 -12.64 0.92 -7.11
N GLY A 142 -13.42 0.49 -8.10
CA GLY A 142 -14.19 1.41 -8.93
C GLY A 142 -14.81 0.75 -10.15
N ASP A 143 -15.95 1.31 -10.59
CA ASP A 143 -16.58 0.94 -11.85
C ASP A 143 -15.86 1.63 -13.02
N LEU A 144 -15.68 0.91 -14.12
CA LEU A 144 -15.08 1.40 -15.36
C LEU A 144 -16.10 1.36 -16.49
N ASP A 145 -16.33 2.50 -17.13
CA ASP A 145 -17.24 2.65 -18.27
C ASP A 145 -16.49 3.26 -19.46
N ILE A 146 -16.43 2.55 -20.60
CA ILE A 146 -15.69 2.98 -21.80
C ILE A 146 -16.64 3.00 -22.99
N ASP A 147 -16.80 4.16 -23.64
CA ASP A 147 -17.79 4.40 -24.68
C ASP A 147 -17.21 5.01 -25.97
N GLY A 148 -17.64 4.48 -27.12
CA GLY A 148 -17.43 5.07 -28.45
C GLY A 148 -16.01 4.95 -29.04
N ILE A 149 -15.12 4.17 -28.43
CA ILE A 149 -13.70 4.05 -28.83
C ILE A 149 -13.51 3.07 -30.01
N THR A 150 -12.94 3.55 -31.11
CA THR A 150 -12.64 2.72 -32.30
C THR A 150 -11.22 2.15 -32.29
N GLY A 151 -10.31 2.73 -31.49
CA GLY A 151 -8.98 2.19 -31.24
C GLY A 151 -8.99 0.93 -30.37
N ASP A 152 -7.82 0.33 -30.19
CA ASP A 152 -7.67 -0.85 -29.35
C ASP A 152 -7.82 -0.48 -27.85
N VAL A 153 -8.53 -1.30 -27.08
CA VAL A 153 -8.87 -1.09 -25.66
C VAL A 153 -8.39 -2.26 -24.81
N THR A 154 -7.56 -1.98 -23.81
CA THR A 154 -7.18 -2.90 -22.73
C THR A 154 -7.44 -2.23 -21.39
N ALA A 155 -8.23 -2.91 -20.54
CA ALA A 155 -8.69 -2.37 -19.27
C ALA A 155 -9.04 -3.47 -18.26
N SER A 156 -8.79 -3.21 -16.98
CA SER A 156 -9.04 -4.12 -15.89
C SER A 156 -9.39 -3.43 -14.57
N SER A 157 -10.27 -4.05 -13.79
CA SER A 157 -10.56 -3.67 -12.39
C SER A 157 -10.33 -4.88 -11.46
N ILE A 158 -10.02 -4.64 -10.17
CA ILE A 158 -10.01 -5.69 -9.15
C ILE A 158 -11.42 -5.81 -8.56
N ASN A 159 -11.96 -4.73 -8.00
CA ASN A 159 -13.29 -4.66 -7.40
C ASN A 159 -14.13 -3.62 -8.14
N GLY A 160 -15.08 -4.08 -8.97
CA GLY A 160 -15.98 -3.20 -9.71
C GLY A 160 -16.48 -3.79 -11.03
N ARG A 161 -17.49 -3.14 -11.59
CA ARG A 161 -18.00 -3.40 -12.94
C ARG A 161 -17.02 -2.87 -13.98
N VAL A 162 -16.86 -3.59 -15.07
CA VAL A 162 -16.20 -3.08 -16.28
C VAL A 162 -17.19 -3.18 -17.43
N SER A 163 -17.64 -2.04 -17.97
CA SER A 163 -18.52 -1.92 -19.13
C SER A 163 -17.80 -1.30 -20.33
N GLY A 164 -18.07 -1.87 -21.52
CA GLY A 164 -17.64 -1.33 -22.80
C GLY A 164 -18.82 -1.14 -23.75
N HIS A 165 -18.93 0.04 -24.35
CA HIS A 165 -20.02 0.44 -25.24
C HIS A 165 -19.47 0.96 -26.58
N GLU A 166 -20.06 0.52 -27.69
CA GLU A 166 -19.72 0.93 -29.07
C GLU A 166 -18.24 0.76 -29.48
N LEU A 167 -17.53 -0.17 -28.84
CA LEU A 167 -16.10 -0.43 -29.11
C LEU A 167 -15.88 -1.13 -30.46
N MET A 168 -14.88 -0.69 -31.26
CA MET A 168 -14.58 -1.32 -32.57
C MET A 168 -13.15 -1.86 -32.76
N GLY A 169 -12.22 -1.58 -31.85
CA GLY A 169 -10.84 -2.08 -31.93
C GLY A 169 -10.68 -3.52 -31.42
N GLN A 170 -9.44 -3.92 -31.14
CA GLN A 170 -9.18 -5.07 -30.27
C GLN A 170 -9.61 -4.73 -28.85
N VAL A 171 -10.42 -5.57 -28.22
CA VAL A 171 -10.96 -5.32 -26.88
C VAL A 171 -10.47 -6.38 -25.90
N ARG A 172 -9.93 -5.96 -24.76
CA ARG A 172 -9.62 -6.80 -23.60
C ARG A 172 -10.13 -6.12 -22.34
N LEU A 173 -11.21 -6.66 -21.77
CA LEU A 173 -11.80 -6.21 -20.51
C LEU A 173 -11.77 -7.35 -19.50
N SER A 174 -11.40 -7.08 -18.25
CA SER A 174 -11.45 -8.08 -17.19
C SER A 174 -11.71 -7.48 -15.81
N THR A 175 -12.39 -8.22 -14.93
CA THR A 175 -12.51 -7.87 -13.51
C THR A 175 -12.21 -9.09 -12.62
N ILE A 176 -11.80 -8.88 -11.36
CA ILE A 176 -11.68 -9.99 -10.40
C ILE A 176 -13.03 -10.19 -9.71
N ASN A 177 -13.53 -9.19 -9.00
CA ASN A 177 -14.81 -9.19 -8.29
C ASN A 177 -15.76 -8.19 -8.95
N GLY A 178 -16.64 -8.68 -9.83
CA GLY A 178 -17.61 -7.82 -10.50
C GLY A 178 -18.17 -8.36 -11.81
N LYS A 179 -19.08 -7.58 -12.40
CA LYS A 179 -19.64 -7.83 -13.73
C LYS A 179 -18.70 -7.29 -14.80
N CYS A 180 -18.33 -8.12 -15.77
CA CYS A 180 -17.71 -7.67 -17.01
C CYS A 180 -18.77 -7.67 -18.11
N GLU A 181 -19.01 -6.55 -18.77
CA GLU A 181 -20.01 -6.40 -19.83
C GLU A 181 -19.44 -5.66 -21.04
N ALA A 182 -19.84 -6.07 -22.24
CA ALA A 182 -19.62 -5.25 -23.43
C ALA A 182 -20.79 -5.33 -24.42
N ILE A 183 -21.19 -4.17 -24.94
CA ILE A 183 -22.27 -4.00 -25.92
C ILE A 183 -21.66 -3.42 -27.21
N PHE A 184 -21.74 -4.20 -28.28
CA PHE A 184 -21.18 -3.86 -29.59
C PHE A 184 -22.30 -3.45 -30.56
N GLY A 185 -22.23 -2.24 -31.12
CA GLY A 185 -23.08 -1.83 -32.25
C GLY A 185 -22.64 -2.47 -33.58
N ARG A 186 -21.36 -2.82 -33.69
CA ARG A 186 -20.74 -3.53 -34.82
C ARG A 186 -19.51 -4.30 -34.32
N LEU A 187 -19.21 -5.43 -34.96
CA LEU A 187 -17.94 -6.16 -34.75
C LEU A 187 -16.96 -5.85 -35.88
N ASN A 188 -15.66 -5.79 -35.55
CA ASN A 188 -14.58 -5.76 -36.53
C ASN A 188 -14.06 -7.19 -36.75
N GLU A 189 -14.29 -7.75 -37.93
CA GLU A 189 -14.04 -9.16 -38.26
C GLU A 189 -12.56 -9.57 -38.17
N THR A 190 -11.62 -8.61 -38.19
CA THR A 190 -10.18 -8.87 -38.05
C THR A 190 -9.69 -8.84 -36.61
N LYS A 191 -10.47 -8.25 -35.68
CA LYS A 191 -10.05 -7.96 -34.31
C LYS A 191 -10.49 -9.06 -33.35
N SER A 192 -9.76 -9.18 -32.24
CA SER A 192 -10.11 -10.09 -31.16
C SER A 192 -10.77 -9.34 -30.01
N ILE A 193 -11.78 -9.97 -29.39
CA ILE A 193 -12.48 -9.48 -28.21
C ILE A 193 -12.28 -10.51 -27.09
N SER A 194 -11.84 -10.06 -25.92
CA SER A 194 -11.63 -10.90 -24.75
C SER A 194 -12.31 -10.27 -23.54
N LEU A 195 -13.30 -10.96 -22.95
CA LEU A 195 -13.93 -10.55 -21.69
C LEU A 195 -13.65 -11.58 -20.60
N GLY A 196 -13.40 -11.13 -19.37
CA GLY A 196 -13.06 -11.99 -18.23
C GLY A 196 -13.69 -11.55 -16.91
N SER A 197 -14.09 -12.50 -16.08
CA SER A 197 -14.30 -12.30 -14.64
C SER A 197 -13.71 -13.46 -13.84
N ILE A 198 -13.40 -13.26 -12.55
CA ILE A 198 -13.11 -14.37 -11.62
C ILE A 198 -14.35 -14.67 -10.78
N ASN A 199 -14.95 -13.66 -10.15
CA ASN A 199 -16.14 -13.75 -9.32
C ASN A 199 -17.18 -12.73 -9.83
N GLY A 200 -18.09 -13.20 -10.69
CA GLY A 200 -19.19 -12.38 -11.21
C GLY A 200 -19.60 -12.74 -12.64
N PRO A 201 -20.71 -12.17 -13.15
CA PRO A 201 -21.20 -12.50 -14.48
C PRO A 201 -20.37 -11.83 -15.59
N VAL A 202 -20.15 -12.58 -16.68
CA VAL A 202 -19.63 -12.04 -17.94
C VAL A 202 -20.79 -11.95 -18.93
N ALA A 203 -21.03 -10.76 -19.47
CA ALA A 203 -22.09 -10.48 -20.43
C ALA A 203 -21.52 -9.88 -21.71
N MET A 204 -22.02 -10.31 -22.85
CA MET A 204 -21.73 -9.72 -24.14
C MET A 204 -23.02 -9.54 -24.91
N MET A 205 -23.19 -8.41 -25.58
CA MET A 205 -24.25 -8.18 -26.55
C MET A 205 -23.64 -7.81 -27.90
N ILE A 206 -24.02 -8.54 -28.96
CA ILE A 206 -23.57 -8.31 -30.34
C ILE A 206 -24.77 -8.24 -31.29
N PRO A 207 -24.66 -7.59 -32.47
CA PRO A 207 -25.76 -7.53 -33.45
C PRO A 207 -26.22 -8.92 -33.89
N SER A 208 -27.51 -9.09 -34.20
CA SER A 208 -28.08 -10.39 -34.58
C SER A 208 -27.44 -10.97 -35.84
N ASN A 209 -26.96 -10.11 -36.74
CA ASN A 209 -26.32 -10.45 -38.02
C ASN A 209 -24.77 -10.47 -37.95
N SER A 210 -24.18 -10.77 -36.79
CA SER A 210 -22.72 -10.78 -36.58
C SER A 210 -21.99 -11.92 -37.29
N ASN A 211 -20.72 -11.69 -37.63
CA ASN A 211 -19.75 -12.71 -38.07
C ASN A 211 -18.64 -12.87 -37.01
N ALA A 212 -18.54 -14.03 -36.36
CA ALA A 212 -17.59 -14.26 -35.27
C ALA A 212 -17.23 -15.74 -35.05
N GLU A 213 -16.06 -16.00 -34.46
CA GLU A 213 -15.73 -17.27 -33.81
C GLU A 213 -15.78 -17.05 -32.29
N ILE A 214 -16.64 -17.77 -31.56
CA ILE A 214 -16.82 -17.64 -30.11
C ILE A 214 -16.25 -18.87 -29.39
N LYS A 215 -15.40 -18.61 -28.39
CA LYS A 215 -14.98 -19.59 -27.38
C LYS A 215 -15.28 -19.05 -25.98
N ALA A 216 -16.14 -19.74 -25.25
CA ALA A 216 -16.54 -19.39 -23.89
C ALA A 216 -16.29 -20.54 -22.92
N SER A 217 -15.76 -20.26 -21.73
CA SER A 217 -15.48 -21.28 -20.70
C SER A 217 -15.66 -20.72 -19.29
N THR A 218 -16.42 -21.44 -18.45
CA THR A 218 -16.56 -21.15 -17.01
C THR A 218 -16.28 -22.41 -16.19
N VAL A 219 -15.69 -22.26 -14.99
CA VAL A 219 -15.40 -23.39 -14.08
C VAL A 219 -16.63 -23.74 -13.24
N HIS A 220 -17.27 -22.72 -12.66
CA HIS A 220 -18.48 -22.83 -11.86
C HIS A 220 -19.50 -21.79 -12.32
N GLY A 221 -20.51 -22.25 -13.07
CA GLY A 221 -21.59 -21.40 -13.57
C GLY A 221 -22.26 -21.96 -14.82
N GLY A 222 -23.21 -21.19 -15.35
CA GLY A 222 -23.86 -21.45 -16.64
C GLY A 222 -23.18 -20.71 -17.79
N ILE A 223 -23.27 -21.27 -18.99
CA ILE A 223 -23.12 -20.50 -20.24
C ILE A 223 -24.50 -20.48 -20.90
N SER A 224 -24.95 -19.31 -21.34
CA SER A 224 -26.14 -19.13 -22.17
C SER A 224 -25.80 -18.29 -23.40
N ASN A 225 -26.48 -18.54 -24.51
CA ASN A 225 -26.37 -17.72 -25.71
C ASN A 225 -27.69 -17.66 -26.48
N ASP A 226 -27.96 -16.50 -27.07
CA ASP A 226 -29.18 -16.21 -27.84
C ASP A 226 -29.10 -16.71 -29.30
N PHE A 227 -27.97 -17.31 -29.70
CA PHE A 227 -27.64 -17.71 -31.07
C PHE A 227 -27.83 -19.22 -31.32
N GLY A 228 -28.19 -20.00 -30.29
CA GLY A 228 -28.46 -21.44 -30.41
C GLY A 228 -27.21 -22.33 -30.45
N LEU A 229 -26.02 -21.81 -30.13
CA LEU A 229 -24.80 -22.63 -30.02
C LEU A 229 -24.91 -23.62 -28.85
N PRO A 230 -24.51 -24.89 -29.02
CA PRO A 230 -24.54 -25.87 -27.94
C PRO A 230 -23.50 -25.54 -26.87
N VAL A 231 -23.86 -25.83 -25.62
CA VAL A 231 -22.98 -25.70 -24.45
C VAL A 231 -22.68 -27.10 -23.93
N ARG A 232 -21.40 -27.49 -23.97
CA ARG A 232 -20.94 -28.74 -23.38
C ARG A 232 -20.71 -28.56 -21.88
N ARG A 233 -21.07 -29.59 -21.11
CA ARG A 233 -20.68 -29.73 -19.70
C ARG A 233 -19.46 -30.65 -19.64
N GLY A 234 -18.44 -30.28 -18.86
CA GLY A 234 -17.33 -31.17 -18.55
C GLY A 234 -17.79 -32.34 -17.68
N ASP A 235 -17.09 -33.48 -17.72
CA ASP A 235 -17.48 -34.69 -16.99
C ASP A 235 -17.43 -34.54 -15.46
N HIS A 236 -16.61 -33.60 -14.97
CA HIS A 236 -16.33 -33.41 -13.55
C HIS A 236 -16.55 -31.95 -13.12
N VAL A 237 -16.04 -30.98 -13.88
CA VAL A 237 -16.15 -29.54 -13.59
C VAL A 237 -16.21 -28.75 -14.91
N GLY A 238 -16.88 -27.60 -14.89
CA GLY A 238 -16.84 -26.62 -15.97
C GLY A 238 -17.89 -26.78 -17.07
N ARG A 239 -18.08 -25.69 -17.82
CA ARG A 239 -18.85 -25.66 -19.07
C ARG A 239 -18.07 -24.94 -20.13
N ASP A 240 -18.17 -25.41 -21.36
CA ASP A 240 -17.53 -24.81 -22.51
C ASP A 240 -18.46 -24.72 -23.74
N LEU A 241 -18.21 -23.70 -24.55
CA LEU A 241 -18.87 -23.43 -25.81
C LEU A 241 -17.79 -23.03 -26.81
N ALA A 242 -17.81 -23.65 -27.98
CA ALA A 242 -16.97 -23.30 -29.11
C ALA A 242 -17.85 -23.34 -30.36
N GLY A 243 -17.89 -22.25 -31.13
CA GLY A 243 -18.76 -22.16 -32.28
C GLY A 243 -18.48 -20.97 -33.17
N GLN A 244 -18.97 -21.05 -34.40
CA GLN A 244 -18.91 -20.00 -35.40
C GLN A 244 -20.30 -19.41 -35.58
N ILE A 245 -20.36 -18.08 -35.73
CA ILE A 245 -21.56 -17.30 -36.02
C ILE A 245 -21.34 -16.61 -37.37
N GLY A 246 -22.32 -16.71 -38.25
CA GLY A 246 -22.26 -16.18 -39.61
C GLY A 246 -21.18 -16.89 -40.44
N GLN A 247 -20.39 -16.14 -41.20
CA GLN A 247 -19.29 -16.67 -42.01
C GLN A 247 -17.99 -16.91 -41.19
N GLY A 248 -18.00 -16.63 -39.89
CA GLY A 248 -16.77 -16.48 -39.09
C GLY A 248 -16.12 -15.11 -39.31
N GLY A 249 -15.24 -14.70 -38.38
CA GLY A 249 -14.70 -13.34 -38.38
C GLY A 249 -14.09 -13.00 -37.02
N ALA A 250 -14.70 -12.05 -36.31
CA ALA A 250 -14.17 -11.54 -35.05
C ALA A 250 -13.92 -12.67 -34.04
N ARG A 251 -12.73 -12.73 -33.44
CA ARG A 251 -12.36 -13.80 -32.50
C ARG A 251 -12.73 -13.42 -31.08
N ILE A 252 -13.80 -14.01 -30.57
CA ILE A 252 -14.38 -13.72 -29.26
C ILE A 252 -13.96 -14.81 -28.25
N LYS A 253 -13.35 -14.38 -27.14
CA LYS A 253 -13.01 -15.22 -26.00
C LYS A 253 -13.69 -14.72 -24.73
N LEU A 254 -14.45 -15.60 -24.05
CA LEU A 254 -15.13 -15.29 -22.80
C LEU A 254 -14.64 -16.25 -21.70
N GLY A 255 -14.01 -15.72 -20.66
CA GLY A 255 -13.49 -16.51 -19.54
C GLY A 255 -14.20 -16.19 -18.23
N ASN A 256 -14.52 -17.21 -17.45
CA ASN A 256 -14.98 -17.03 -16.07
C ASN A 256 -14.45 -18.15 -15.16
N VAL A 257 -14.35 -17.89 -13.86
CA VAL A 257 -14.11 -18.92 -12.84
C VAL A 257 -15.41 -19.21 -12.10
N ASN A 258 -15.95 -18.24 -11.38
CA ASN A 258 -17.17 -18.35 -10.57
C ASN A 258 -18.21 -17.34 -11.09
N GLY A 259 -19.03 -17.79 -12.04
CA GLY A 259 -20.13 -17.00 -12.55
C GLY A 259 -20.66 -17.47 -13.91
N ASN A 260 -21.79 -16.85 -14.28
CA ASN A 260 -22.44 -17.12 -15.55
C ASN A 260 -21.78 -16.34 -16.69
N ILE A 261 -21.71 -16.94 -17.88
CA ILE A 261 -21.39 -16.27 -19.14
C ILE A 261 -22.67 -16.18 -19.97
N SER A 262 -22.98 -15.00 -20.48
CA SER A 262 -24.15 -14.78 -21.36
C SER A 262 -23.77 -14.05 -22.64
N VAL A 263 -24.15 -14.61 -23.79
CA VAL A 263 -23.96 -13.99 -25.11
C VAL A 263 -25.33 -13.66 -25.69
N LYS A 264 -25.71 -12.39 -25.61
CA LYS A 264 -27.00 -11.89 -26.05
C LYS A 264 -26.94 -11.34 -27.47
N ARG A 265 -28.07 -11.39 -28.18
CA ARG A 265 -28.25 -10.62 -29.41
C ARG A 265 -28.78 -9.22 -29.09
N ALA A 266 -28.42 -8.24 -29.90
CA ALA A 266 -29.00 -6.91 -29.82
C ALA A 266 -30.50 -6.93 -30.22
N PRO A 267 -31.36 -6.07 -29.65
CA PRO A 267 -32.76 -5.92 -30.06
C PRO A 267 -32.84 -5.10 -31.37
N ASP A 268 -32.24 -5.60 -32.45
CA ASP A 268 -31.94 -4.84 -33.67
C ASP A 268 -32.85 -5.17 -34.88
N ASN A 269 -33.82 -6.09 -34.72
CA ASN A 269 -34.68 -6.62 -35.78
C ASN A 269 -33.94 -7.15 -37.04
N ARG A 270 -32.65 -7.46 -36.93
CA ARG A 270 -31.85 -8.01 -38.04
C ARG A 270 -32.01 -9.52 -38.12
N PRO A 271 -31.85 -10.13 -39.31
CA PRO A 271 -31.85 -11.59 -39.43
C PRO A 271 -30.75 -12.21 -38.55
N LEU A 272 -31.09 -13.27 -37.82
CA LEU A 272 -30.16 -13.98 -36.96
C LEU A 272 -29.13 -14.74 -37.80
N SER A 273 -27.85 -14.51 -37.54
CA SER A 273 -26.76 -15.25 -38.18
C SER A 273 -26.87 -16.75 -37.91
N ARG A 274 -26.66 -17.56 -38.95
CA ARG A 274 -26.52 -19.02 -38.81
C ARG A 274 -25.34 -19.36 -37.92
N VAL A 275 -25.40 -20.51 -37.25
CA VAL A 275 -24.33 -20.98 -36.35
C VAL A 275 -23.82 -22.36 -36.73
N THR A 276 -22.53 -22.58 -36.47
CA THR A 276 -21.86 -23.88 -36.63
C THR A 276 -21.20 -24.26 -35.32
N ASN A 277 -21.48 -25.46 -34.82
CA ASN A 277 -20.82 -25.99 -33.63
C ASN A 277 -19.35 -26.34 -33.94
N LEU A 278 -18.42 -25.88 -33.09
CA LEU A 278 -16.99 -26.20 -33.17
C LEU A 278 -16.49 -26.97 -31.94
N LEU A 279 -17.38 -27.44 -31.06
CA LEU A 279 -17.04 -28.39 -30.02
C LEU A 279 -16.78 -29.76 -30.65
N ALA A 280 -15.56 -30.28 -30.49
CA ALA A 280 -15.24 -31.65 -30.88
C ALA A 280 -16.21 -32.65 -30.22
N GLU A 281 -16.81 -33.52 -31.04
CA GLU A 281 -17.71 -34.55 -30.56
C GLU A 281 -16.98 -35.52 -29.62
N LYS A 282 -17.65 -35.88 -28.52
CA LYS A 282 -17.26 -37.07 -27.77
C LYS A 282 -17.73 -38.29 -28.55
N ILE A 283 -16.78 -39.09 -28.99
CA ILE A 283 -17.03 -40.51 -29.25
C ILE A 283 -17.59 -41.07 -27.93
N LYS A 284 -18.87 -41.43 -27.95
CA LYS A 284 -19.51 -42.14 -26.83
C LYS A 284 -19.28 -43.62 -27.03
N ASP A 285 -18.35 -44.19 -26.27
CA ASP A 285 -18.42 -45.62 -25.96
C ASP A 285 -19.65 -45.83 -25.07
N ASN A 286 -20.79 -46.07 -25.69
CA ASN A 286 -21.95 -46.64 -25.00
C ASN A 286 -21.66 -48.12 -24.78
N SER A 287 -21.38 -48.50 -23.52
CA SER A 287 -21.70 -49.85 -23.09
C SER A 287 -23.21 -50.11 -23.21
N ASP A 288 -23.56 -51.39 -23.30
CA ASP A 288 -24.93 -51.91 -23.26
C ASP A 288 -25.78 -51.72 -24.53
N LYS A 289 -25.53 -52.59 -25.51
CA LYS A 289 -26.55 -53.57 -25.95
C LYS A 289 -25.91 -54.72 -26.75
N LYS A 290 -26.27 -55.95 -26.38
CA LYS A 290 -26.32 -57.05 -27.35
C LYS A 290 -27.47 -56.78 -28.31
N ASP A 291 -27.29 -57.07 -29.58
CA ASP A 291 -27.93 -58.21 -30.26
C ASP A 291 -27.40 -58.28 -31.71
N ASP A 292 -27.56 -59.44 -32.33
CA ASP A 292 -26.83 -59.84 -33.55
C ASP A 292 -27.32 -59.15 -34.83
N ASN A 293 -26.42 -58.89 -35.79
CA ASN A 293 -26.50 -59.43 -37.16
C ASN A 293 -25.33 -59.00 -38.06
N ASP A 294 -25.08 -59.82 -39.07
CA ASP A 294 -24.01 -59.72 -40.07
C ASP A 294 -24.15 -58.55 -41.07
N PHE A 295 -23.03 -58.26 -41.76
CA PHE A 295 -22.88 -57.89 -43.20
C PHE A 295 -21.81 -56.80 -43.49
N ASP A 296 -20.73 -57.24 -44.14
CA ASP A 296 -19.88 -56.56 -45.14
C ASP A 296 -19.48 -55.08 -44.94
N VAL A 297 -18.37 -54.84 -44.23
CA VAL A 297 -17.67 -53.52 -44.21
C VAL A 297 -16.13 -53.62 -44.27
N GLU A 298 -15.54 -54.72 -44.76
CA GLU A 298 -14.06 -54.85 -44.77
C GLU A 298 -13.36 -54.20 -45.98
N GLU A 299 -14.01 -54.13 -47.14
CA GLU A 299 -13.37 -53.63 -48.37
C GLU A 299 -13.27 -52.09 -48.38
N SER A 300 -14.36 -51.38 -48.04
CA SER A 300 -14.42 -49.90 -47.99
C SER A 300 -13.55 -49.29 -46.87
N VAL A 301 -13.40 -50.00 -45.74
CA VAL A 301 -12.52 -49.61 -44.65
C VAL A 301 -11.03 -49.75 -45.03
N SER A 302 -10.70 -50.62 -45.99
CA SER A 302 -9.32 -50.80 -46.46
C SER A 302 -8.79 -49.60 -47.27
N GLU A 303 -9.63 -49.03 -48.13
CA GLU A 303 -9.31 -47.85 -48.94
C GLU A 303 -9.27 -46.58 -48.08
N ALA A 304 -10.25 -46.41 -47.18
CA ALA A 304 -10.25 -45.32 -46.21
C ALA A 304 -9.00 -45.36 -45.30
N ARG A 305 -8.55 -46.56 -44.88
CA ARG A 305 -7.31 -46.73 -44.11
C ARG A 305 -6.05 -46.42 -44.94
N ARG A 306 -6.04 -46.63 -46.26
CA ARG A 306 -4.92 -46.22 -47.14
C ARG A 306 -4.85 -44.70 -47.29
N ALA A 307 -5.95 -44.06 -47.69
CA ALA A 307 -6.03 -42.61 -47.82
C ALA A 307 -5.72 -41.89 -46.49
N ALA A 308 -6.23 -42.39 -45.36
CA ALA A 308 -5.91 -41.85 -44.04
C ALA A 308 -4.43 -41.98 -43.67
N ARG A 309 -3.75 -43.08 -44.05
CA ARG A 309 -2.31 -43.27 -43.77
C ARG A 309 -1.44 -42.32 -44.59
N GLU A 310 -1.83 -42.00 -45.82
CA GLU A 310 -1.12 -41.04 -46.67
C GLU A 310 -1.33 -39.61 -46.19
N ALA A 311 -2.58 -39.22 -45.90
CA ALA A 311 -2.90 -37.93 -45.28
C ALA A 311 -2.22 -37.76 -43.91
N THR A 312 -2.09 -38.83 -43.11
CA THR A 312 -1.34 -38.77 -41.84
C THR A 312 0.15 -38.52 -42.06
N ARG A 313 0.77 -39.14 -43.08
CA ARG A 313 2.19 -38.92 -43.41
C ARG A 313 2.47 -37.51 -43.94
N GLU A 314 1.55 -36.92 -44.71
CA GLU A 314 1.66 -35.52 -45.11
C GLU A 314 1.44 -34.57 -43.94
N ALA A 315 0.45 -34.85 -43.07
CA ALA A 315 0.23 -34.09 -41.84
C ALA A 315 1.42 -34.16 -40.89
N GLU A 316 2.07 -35.32 -40.73
CA GLU A 316 3.31 -35.47 -39.95
C GLU A 316 4.46 -34.65 -40.54
N ARG A 317 4.64 -34.63 -41.87
CA ARG A 317 5.65 -33.79 -42.53
C ARG A 317 5.38 -32.30 -42.31
N ALA A 318 4.14 -31.85 -42.54
CA ALA A 318 3.73 -30.46 -42.31
C ALA A 318 3.85 -30.06 -40.82
N GLN A 319 3.55 -30.96 -39.89
CA GLN A 319 3.80 -30.74 -38.46
C GLN A 319 5.29 -30.66 -38.14
N LEU A 320 6.15 -31.45 -38.79
CA LEU A 320 7.59 -31.42 -38.56
C LEU A 320 8.21 -30.11 -39.07
N GLU A 321 7.75 -29.60 -40.20
CA GLU A 321 8.14 -28.28 -40.73
C GLU A 321 7.60 -27.14 -39.85
N ALA A 322 6.33 -27.20 -39.43
CA ALA A 322 5.77 -26.24 -38.48
C ALA A 322 6.53 -26.23 -37.14
N GLN A 323 6.97 -27.40 -36.64
CA GLN A 323 7.83 -27.48 -35.45
C GLN A 323 9.23 -26.90 -35.67
N ARG A 324 9.82 -27.04 -36.87
CA ARG A 324 11.10 -26.39 -37.22
C ARG A 324 10.93 -24.87 -37.25
N ALA A 325 9.93 -24.36 -37.95
CA ALA A 325 9.62 -22.92 -38.00
C ALA A 325 9.29 -22.35 -36.60
N GLN A 326 8.57 -23.09 -35.74
CA GLN A 326 8.35 -22.70 -34.35
C GLN A 326 9.64 -22.67 -33.52
N ARG A 327 10.56 -23.62 -33.71
CA ARG A 327 11.87 -23.62 -33.02
C ARG A 327 12.75 -22.47 -33.47
N GLU A 328 12.73 -22.11 -34.74
CA GLU A 328 13.45 -20.94 -35.28
C GLU A 328 12.84 -19.63 -34.77
N ALA A 329 11.52 -19.49 -34.79
CA ALA A 329 10.83 -18.35 -34.17
C ALA A 329 11.12 -18.23 -32.67
N GLN A 330 11.19 -19.34 -31.93
CA GLN A 330 11.59 -19.35 -30.51
C GLN A 330 13.08 -18.97 -30.31
N ARG A 331 13.98 -19.32 -31.23
CA ARG A 331 15.38 -18.87 -31.18
C ARG A 331 15.47 -17.36 -31.42
N ALA A 332 14.83 -16.86 -32.47
CA ALA A 332 14.77 -15.43 -32.76
C ALA A 332 14.15 -14.61 -31.61
N GLN A 333 13.08 -15.11 -30.98
CA GLN A 333 12.50 -14.49 -29.78
C GLN A 333 13.46 -14.49 -28.58
N ARG A 334 14.24 -15.55 -28.37
CA ARG A 334 15.25 -15.61 -27.29
C ARG A 334 16.43 -14.68 -27.55
N GLU A 335 16.85 -14.53 -28.80
CA GLU A 335 17.89 -13.57 -29.20
C GLU A 335 17.41 -12.13 -29.04
N ALA A 336 16.18 -11.81 -29.46
CA ALA A 336 15.56 -10.51 -29.21
C ALA A 336 15.41 -10.20 -27.71
N GLN A 337 15.02 -11.19 -26.89
CA GLN A 337 14.95 -11.04 -25.43
C GLN A 337 16.34 -10.83 -24.79
N ARG A 338 17.39 -11.50 -25.30
CA ARG A 338 18.78 -11.26 -24.84
C ARG A 338 19.25 -9.85 -25.17
N ALA A 339 19.03 -9.38 -26.41
CA ALA A 339 19.36 -8.02 -26.81
C ALA A 339 18.59 -6.96 -25.99
N GLN A 340 17.31 -7.20 -25.69
CA GLN A 340 16.54 -6.34 -24.78
C GLN A 340 17.10 -6.34 -23.35
N LEU A 341 17.52 -7.49 -22.83
CA LEU A 341 18.11 -7.59 -21.48
C LEU A 341 19.48 -6.91 -21.40
N GLU A 342 20.30 -6.99 -22.46
CA GLU A 342 21.58 -6.29 -22.55
C GLU A 342 21.39 -4.77 -22.65
N ALA A 343 20.43 -4.30 -23.44
CA ALA A 343 20.06 -2.88 -23.48
C ALA A 343 19.57 -2.37 -22.12
N GLN A 344 18.72 -3.13 -21.41
CA GLN A 344 18.27 -2.78 -20.06
C GLN A 344 19.42 -2.75 -19.04
N ARG A 345 20.39 -3.67 -19.15
CA ARG A 345 21.59 -3.67 -18.29
C ARG A 345 22.44 -2.42 -18.51
N ALA A 346 22.70 -2.05 -19.77
CA ALA A 346 23.42 -0.84 -20.12
C ALA A 346 22.70 0.43 -19.61
N GLU A 347 21.36 0.48 -19.69
CA GLU A 347 20.57 1.60 -19.15
C GLU A 347 20.66 1.69 -17.61
N VAL A 348 20.63 0.55 -16.91
CA VAL A 348 20.80 0.49 -15.45
C VAL A 348 22.21 0.92 -15.03
N GLU A 349 23.24 0.51 -15.78
CA GLU A 349 24.63 0.88 -15.53
C GLU A 349 24.87 2.38 -15.75
N ALA A 350 24.32 2.95 -16.83
CA ALA A 350 24.35 4.40 -17.08
C ALA A 350 23.63 5.20 -15.96
N LYS A 351 22.44 4.75 -15.51
CA LYS A 351 21.73 5.35 -14.38
C LYS A 351 22.50 5.24 -13.07
N ARG A 352 23.23 4.14 -12.86
CA ARG A 352 24.09 3.95 -11.68
C ARG A 352 25.26 4.93 -11.70
N ALA A 353 25.97 5.07 -12.81
CA ALA A 353 27.05 6.04 -12.97
C ALA A 353 26.55 7.48 -12.75
N GLN A 354 25.36 7.83 -13.27
CA GLN A 354 24.74 9.13 -13.03
C GLN A 354 24.39 9.35 -11.55
N ALA A 355 23.87 8.34 -10.85
CA ALA A 355 23.55 8.41 -9.42
C ALA A 355 24.82 8.49 -8.54
N GLU A 356 25.90 7.81 -8.90
CA GLU A 356 27.19 7.90 -8.22
C GLU A 356 27.82 9.29 -8.41
N GLY A 357 27.75 9.87 -9.62
CA GLY A 357 28.13 11.27 -9.87
C GLY A 357 27.30 12.29 -9.08
N GLN A 358 25.98 12.11 -8.99
CA GLN A 358 25.11 12.96 -8.16
C GLN A 358 25.44 12.87 -6.66
N ARG A 359 25.76 11.67 -6.15
CA ARG A 359 26.18 11.49 -4.76
C ARG A 359 27.50 12.22 -4.47
N SER A 360 28.51 12.04 -5.32
CA SER A 360 29.79 12.74 -5.21
C SER A 360 29.61 14.26 -5.20
N ALA A 361 28.74 14.81 -6.06
CA ALA A 361 28.42 16.24 -6.07
C ALA A 361 27.73 16.71 -4.77
N VAL A 362 26.80 15.93 -4.21
CA VAL A 362 26.12 16.25 -2.93
C VAL A 362 27.10 16.19 -1.75
N ASP A 363 28.01 15.21 -1.72
CA ASP A 363 28.98 15.08 -0.64
C ASP A 363 30.04 16.19 -0.71
N ALA A 364 30.51 16.57 -1.90
CA ALA A 364 31.34 17.76 -2.10
C ALA A 364 30.64 19.07 -1.67
N GLN A 365 29.34 19.22 -1.94
CA GLN A 365 28.56 20.37 -1.44
C GLN A 365 28.45 20.38 0.08
N ARG A 366 28.26 19.22 0.72
CA ARG A 366 28.21 19.09 2.19
C ARG A 366 29.55 19.41 2.85
N GLU A 367 30.65 18.96 2.25
CA GLU A 367 32.00 19.27 2.74
C GLU A 367 32.30 20.77 2.62
N ALA A 368 31.97 21.39 1.49
CA ALA A 368 32.05 22.84 1.32
C ALA A 368 31.15 23.62 2.30
N GLN A 369 29.96 23.12 2.63
CA GLN A 369 29.10 23.71 3.67
C GLN A 369 29.69 23.58 5.08
N ARG A 370 30.28 22.43 5.42
CA ARG A 370 30.95 22.22 6.71
C ARG A 370 32.11 23.19 6.89
N ALA A 371 33.00 23.30 5.90
CA ALA A 371 34.12 24.24 5.92
C ALA A 371 33.65 25.71 6.08
N ARG A 372 32.54 26.10 5.44
CA ARG A 372 31.94 27.45 5.63
C ARG A 372 31.43 27.68 7.05
N ILE A 373 30.75 26.70 7.64
CA ILE A 373 30.23 26.79 9.02
C ILE A 373 31.39 26.86 10.03
N GLU A 374 32.44 26.08 9.81
CA GLU A 374 33.63 26.06 10.66
C GLU A 374 34.39 27.39 10.60
N ALA A 375 34.60 27.95 9.40
CA ALA A 375 35.15 29.29 9.24
C ALA A 375 34.30 30.39 9.92
N GLN A 376 32.96 30.31 9.82
CA GLN A 376 32.06 31.22 10.54
C GLN A 376 32.17 31.11 12.06
N ARG A 377 32.31 29.89 12.61
CA ARG A 377 32.53 29.67 14.05
C ARG A 377 33.85 30.28 14.52
N ALA A 378 34.94 30.02 13.80
CA ALA A 378 36.25 30.59 14.13
C ALA A 378 36.22 32.15 14.12
N GLN A 379 35.52 32.76 13.16
CA GLN A 379 35.32 34.22 13.15
C GLN A 379 34.50 34.71 14.36
N LEU A 380 33.42 34.02 14.73
CA LEU A 380 32.59 34.36 15.89
C LEU A 380 33.33 34.21 17.22
N GLU A 381 34.16 33.17 17.36
CA GLU A 381 35.01 32.93 18.53
C GLU A 381 36.10 34.00 18.65
N GLY A 382 36.76 34.35 17.54
CA GLY A 382 37.71 35.48 17.50
C GLY A 382 37.07 36.82 17.87
N GLN A 383 35.85 37.09 17.40
CA GLN A 383 35.09 38.30 17.79
C GLN A 383 34.70 38.30 19.27
N ARG A 384 34.35 37.15 19.85
CA ARG A 384 34.05 37.01 21.29
C ARG A 384 35.28 37.25 22.15
N ALA A 385 36.39 36.58 21.84
CA ALA A 385 37.66 36.75 22.57
C ALA A 385 38.15 38.21 22.52
N ALA A 386 38.06 38.87 21.36
CA ALA A 386 38.41 40.29 21.23
C ALA A 386 37.50 41.20 22.10
N ARG A 387 36.20 40.91 22.17
CA ARG A 387 35.23 41.67 22.97
C ARG A 387 35.38 41.43 24.47
N GLU A 388 35.72 40.21 24.87
CA GLU A 388 36.03 39.85 26.26
C GLU A 388 37.29 40.56 26.73
N GLY A 389 38.37 40.54 25.94
CA GLY A 389 39.59 41.30 26.23
C GLY A 389 39.38 42.82 26.31
N GLN A 390 38.50 43.38 25.47
CA GLN A 390 38.09 44.79 25.58
C GLN A 390 37.35 45.10 26.89
N LEU A 391 36.43 44.22 27.30
CA LEU A 391 35.68 44.37 28.56
C LEU A 391 36.58 44.21 29.79
N GLU A 392 37.54 43.30 29.74
CA GLU A 392 38.52 43.08 30.81
C GLU A 392 39.47 44.28 30.96
N ALA A 393 40.00 44.80 29.85
CA ALA A 393 40.79 46.04 29.85
C ALA A 393 39.99 47.24 30.39
N GLN A 394 38.70 47.36 30.03
CA GLN A 394 37.82 48.42 30.52
C GLN A 394 37.53 48.29 32.03
N ARG A 395 37.38 47.06 32.55
CA ARG A 395 37.24 46.79 33.98
C ARG A 395 38.51 47.16 34.75
N ALA A 396 39.69 46.75 34.27
CA ALA A 396 40.96 47.09 34.88
C ALA A 396 41.19 48.62 34.93
N GLN A 397 40.80 49.36 33.89
CA GLN A 397 40.83 50.83 33.89
C GLN A 397 39.88 51.44 34.92
N LEU A 398 38.65 50.96 35.03
CA LEU A 398 37.67 51.41 36.02
C LEU A 398 38.13 51.12 37.46
N GLU A 399 38.74 49.96 37.69
CA GLU A 399 39.27 49.57 39.00
C GLU A 399 40.49 50.41 39.40
N ALA A 400 41.43 50.65 38.47
CA ALA A 400 42.54 51.58 38.69
C ALA A 400 42.06 53.01 39.00
N GLN A 401 41.03 53.51 38.30
CA GLN A 401 40.40 54.80 38.61
C GLN A 401 39.73 54.80 40.00
N ARG A 402 39.11 53.68 40.41
CA ARG A 402 38.50 53.55 41.75
C ARG A 402 39.56 53.61 42.83
N ILE A 403 40.65 52.86 42.68
CA ILE A 403 41.80 52.85 43.62
C ILE A 403 42.44 54.24 43.70
N GLN A 404 42.67 54.93 42.57
CA GLN A 404 43.18 56.29 42.58
C GLN A 404 42.24 57.28 43.30
N ARG A 405 40.93 57.18 43.08
CA ARG A 405 39.93 58.03 43.76
C ARG A 405 39.84 57.71 45.25
N GLU A 406 39.89 56.45 45.64
CA GLU A 406 39.92 56.01 47.05
C GLU A 406 41.16 56.56 47.76
N ALA A 407 42.35 56.42 47.17
CA ALA A 407 43.61 56.97 47.71
C ALA A 407 43.60 58.51 47.80
N GLN A 408 43.01 59.21 46.83
CA GLN A 408 42.82 60.67 46.90
C GLN A 408 41.87 61.09 48.03
N LEU A 409 40.75 60.37 48.20
CA LEU A 409 39.81 60.61 49.30
C LEU A 409 40.41 60.29 50.66
N GLU A 410 41.24 59.25 50.75
CA GLU A 410 41.96 58.87 51.97
C GLU A 410 43.03 59.89 52.34
N ALA A 411 43.79 60.41 51.37
CA ALA A 411 44.73 61.51 51.60
C ALA A 411 44.02 62.80 52.07
N GLN A 412 42.86 63.13 51.48
CA GLN A 412 42.04 64.26 51.94
C GLN A 412 41.45 64.02 53.33
N ARG A 413 41.04 62.78 53.66
CA ARG A 413 40.57 62.41 54.99
C ARG A 413 41.69 62.51 56.02
N ALA A 414 42.88 61.99 55.75
CA ALA A 414 44.03 62.12 56.65
C ALA A 414 44.40 63.58 56.94
N GLN A 415 44.34 64.46 55.92
CA GLN A 415 44.52 65.91 56.10
C GLN A 415 43.39 66.54 56.94
N ALA A 416 42.13 66.14 56.73
CA ALA A 416 40.99 66.62 57.50
C ALA A 416 40.95 66.08 58.93
N GLU A 417 41.38 64.84 59.16
CA GLU A 417 41.47 64.18 60.47
C GLU A 417 42.64 64.73 61.28
N GLY A 418 43.80 65.01 60.66
CA GLY A 418 44.86 65.78 61.31
C GLY A 418 44.37 67.16 61.79
N ALA A 419 43.51 67.82 61.01
CA ALA A 419 42.89 69.10 61.39
C ALA A 419 41.72 68.99 62.40
N ARG A 420 41.13 67.80 62.57
CA ARG A 420 40.03 67.51 63.52
C ARG A 420 40.52 66.95 64.84
N ALA A 421 41.48 66.02 64.83
CA ALA A 421 42.08 65.45 66.04
C ALA A 421 42.67 66.54 66.96
N ALA A 422 43.26 67.59 66.36
CA ALA A 422 43.73 68.79 67.07
C ALA A 422 42.63 69.63 67.73
N ARG A 423 41.35 69.44 67.36
CA ARG A 423 40.16 70.15 67.92
C ARG A 423 39.31 69.24 68.80
N GLU A 424 39.28 67.94 68.51
CA GLU A 424 38.38 66.96 69.13
C GLU A 424 38.94 66.40 70.45
N ALA A 425 40.26 66.41 70.63
CA ALA A 425 40.92 66.16 71.91
C ALA A 425 40.50 67.14 73.03
N GLN A 426 39.81 68.23 72.70
CA GLN A 426 39.34 69.26 73.64
C GLN A 426 37.83 69.19 73.93
N ARG A 427 37.08 68.30 73.26
CA ARG A 427 35.61 68.21 73.38
C ARG A 427 35.14 66.79 73.74
N ILE A 428 35.58 66.35 74.92
CA ILE A 428 34.78 65.70 75.98
C ILE A 428 33.74 64.69 75.45
N GLY A 429 33.85 63.40 75.76
CA GLY A 429 33.85 62.93 77.15
C GLY A 429 32.44 62.94 77.78
N GLN A 430 31.41 63.34 77.02
CA GLN A 430 29.99 63.27 77.34
C GLN A 430 29.26 62.80 76.08
N GLU A 431 28.33 61.84 76.23
CA GLU A 431 27.51 61.27 75.15
C GLU A 431 28.34 60.38 74.16
N GLU A 432 28.00 59.14 73.79
CA GLU A 432 26.76 58.37 73.91
C GLU A 432 27.00 56.89 74.28
N ALA A 433 27.29 56.60 75.55
CA ALA A 433 27.13 55.24 76.11
C ALA A 433 25.63 54.93 76.36
N SER A 434 24.75 55.20 75.39
CA SER A 434 23.29 55.20 75.59
C SER A 434 22.46 55.05 74.29
N ARG A 435 22.89 54.23 73.33
CA ARG A 435 22.00 53.87 72.19
C ARG A 435 22.21 52.49 71.57
N ALA A 436 22.67 51.53 72.37
CA ALA A 436 22.32 50.13 72.11
C ALA A 436 20.85 49.92 72.47
N ARG A 437 20.04 49.36 71.55
CA ARG A 437 19.28 48.10 71.79
C ARG A 437 18.24 47.76 70.72
N ASP A 438 17.66 48.74 70.05
CA ASP A 438 16.35 48.49 69.44
C ASP A 438 16.34 48.09 67.96
N GLU A 439 15.88 46.85 67.80
CA GLU A 439 14.84 46.45 66.85
C GLU A 439 15.27 45.91 65.48
N ALA A 440 15.97 44.78 65.56
CA ALA A 440 15.80 43.69 64.59
C ALA A 440 14.34 43.18 64.58
N ARG A 441 13.43 43.90 63.91
CA ARG A 441 12.09 43.41 63.52
C ARG A 441 11.62 43.96 62.18
N ARG A 442 11.71 43.13 61.13
CA ARG A 442 10.62 42.83 60.17
C ARG A 442 11.12 41.89 59.07
N ILE A 443 10.81 40.61 59.24
CA ILE A 443 10.77 39.63 58.15
C ILE A 443 9.46 39.84 57.35
N ALA A 444 9.46 39.39 56.09
CA ALA A 444 8.33 39.20 55.18
C ALA A 444 7.72 40.44 54.49
N ARG A 445 7.98 40.53 53.17
CA ARG A 445 6.96 40.71 52.11
C ARG A 445 7.52 40.35 50.72
N GLU A 446 7.14 39.16 50.27
CA GLU A 446 6.70 38.74 48.92
C GLU A 446 7.41 39.19 47.61
N VAL A 447 7.92 38.17 46.90
CA VAL A 447 7.62 37.75 45.49
C VAL A 447 7.59 38.78 44.34
N ALA A 448 8.43 38.57 43.31
CA ALA A 448 8.11 38.82 41.89
C ALA A 448 9.06 38.10 40.87
N ASP A 449 8.58 36.99 40.30
CA ASP A 449 8.52 36.62 38.86
C ASP A 449 9.73 36.46 37.87
N ALA A 450 9.46 35.65 36.82
CA ALA A 450 10.09 35.51 35.48
C ALA A 450 11.48 34.78 35.35
N THR A 451 11.86 34.04 34.27
CA THR A 451 11.23 33.69 32.95
C THR A 451 11.84 32.44 32.24
N ARG A 452 11.04 31.74 31.40
CA ARG A 452 11.29 30.96 30.13
C ARG A 452 12.67 30.40 29.69
N VAL A 453 12.63 29.17 29.12
CA VAL A 453 13.48 28.61 28.01
C VAL A 453 12.63 27.56 27.22
N THR A 454 12.00 27.89 26.07
CA THR A 454 12.31 27.55 24.64
C THR A 454 12.23 26.09 24.16
N VAL A 455 11.74 25.93 22.91
CA VAL A 455 11.36 24.67 22.23
C VAL A 455 12.16 24.49 20.93
N ASP A 456 12.55 23.26 20.63
CA ASP A 456 12.66 22.67 19.28
C ASP A 456 12.45 21.13 19.43
N GLY A 457 12.08 20.33 18.43
CA GLY A 457 11.84 20.63 17.01
C GLY A 457 11.02 19.58 16.26
N SER A 458 10.95 19.73 14.94
CA SER A 458 10.34 18.87 13.90
C SER A 458 9.91 17.44 14.30
N ASN A 459 8.79 17.30 15.02
CA ASN A 459 7.97 16.08 15.03
C ASN A 459 6.52 16.42 15.41
N THR A 460 5.54 15.68 14.89
CA THR A 460 4.10 15.96 15.10
C THR A 460 3.58 15.52 16.47
N LEU A 461 4.33 14.65 17.17
CA LEU A 461 4.11 14.28 18.57
C LEU A 461 5.23 14.90 19.40
N ARG A 462 4.95 16.05 20.03
CA ARG A 462 5.96 16.93 20.67
C ARG A 462 6.31 16.53 22.10
N LEU A 463 5.41 15.85 22.79
CA LEU A 463 5.61 15.42 24.17
C LEU A 463 5.99 13.95 24.20
N VAL A 464 7.00 13.63 24.99
CA VAL A 464 7.52 12.29 25.20
C VAL A 464 7.64 12.05 26.70
N GLU A 465 6.97 11.02 27.20
CA GLU A 465 7.15 10.54 28.58
C GLU A 465 7.76 9.14 28.50
N ARG A 466 8.90 8.94 29.17
CA ARG A 466 9.58 7.64 29.26
C ARG A 466 9.51 7.12 30.69
N ASP A 467 8.86 5.98 30.86
CA ASP A 467 8.88 5.20 32.10
C ASP A 467 9.74 3.94 31.90
N THR A 468 10.30 3.39 32.97
CA THR A 468 11.09 2.16 32.95
C THR A 468 10.86 1.37 34.23
N LYS A 469 10.41 0.12 34.08
CA LYS A 469 10.10 -0.80 35.18
C LYS A 469 10.90 -2.09 35.07
N VAL A 470 11.26 -2.65 36.22
CA VAL A 470 11.95 -3.94 36.33
C VAL A 470 11.10 -4.87 37.19
N PHE A 471 10.71 -6.00 36.64
CA PHE A 471 9.95 -7.04 37.33
C PHE A 471 10.85 -8.24 37.57
N LYS A 472 10.96 -8.69 38.82
CA LYS A 472 11.61 -9.97 39.14
C LYS A 472 10.66 -11.10 38.79
N VAL A 473 11.16 -12.13 38.11
CA VAL A 473 10.37 -13.28 37.66
C VAL A 473 11.13 -14.58 37.92
N THR A 474 10.42 -15.70 37.89
CA THR A 474 11.03 -17.04 38.02
C THR A 474 10.53 -17.97 36.91
N GLY A 475 11.43 -18.81 36.40
CA GLY A 475 11.12 -19.90 35.47
C GLY A 475 10.81 -19.42 34.05
N ALA A 476 9.56 -19.62 33.62
CA ALA A 476 9.05 -19.33 32.28
C ALA A 476 7.89 -18.34 32.37
N PRO A 477 8.16 -17.02 32.46
CA PRO A 477 7.12 -16.03 32.71
C PRO A 477 6.15 -15.88 31.52
N GLN A 478 4.93 -15.44 31.82
CA GLN A 478 3.90 -15.14 30.84
C GLN A 478 3.82 -13.62 30.66
N ILE A 479 4.15 -13.13 29.47
CA ILE A 479 4.21 -11.69 29.16
C ILE A 479 3.08 -11.37 28.18
N SER A 480 2.11 -10.57 28.61
CA SER A 480 0.99 -10.13 27.77
C SER A 480 1.08 -8.63 27.53
N LEU A 481 1.27 -8.23 26.28
CA LEU A 481 1.46 -6.84 25.86
C LEU A 481 0.33 -6.46 24.91
N ARG A 482 -0.40 -5.41 25.24
CA ARG A 482 -1.41 -4.81 24.36
C ARG A 482 -1.20 -3.30 24.30
N THR A 483 -0.91 -2.79 23.12
CA THR A 483 -1.00 -1.36 22.83
C THR A 483 -2.22 -1.05 21.97
N PHE A 484 -2.72 0.18 22.05
CA PHE A 484 -3.75 0.68 21.13
C PHE A 484 -3.14 1.23 19.85
N ASP A 485 -1.95 1.84 19.94
CA ASP A 485 -1.14 2.36 18.84
C ASP A 485 0.32 2.50 19.31
N GLY A 486 1.28 2.40 18.38
CA GLY A 486 2.72 2.31 18.64
C GLY A 486 3.27 0.89 18.47
N TYR A 487 4.61 0.80 18.38
CA TYR A 487 5.30 -0.47 18.15
C TYR A 487 5.61 -1.21 19.46
N ILE A 488 5.65 -2.54 19.38
CA ILE A 488 6.07 -3.40 20.50
C ILE A 488 7.32 -4.17 20.06
N THR A 489 8.38 -4.05 20.84
CA THR A 489 9.66 -4.75 20.64
C THR A 489 9.96 -5.63 21.86
N VAL A 490 10.29 -6.90 21.66
CA VAL A 490 10.62 -7.85 22.74
C VAL A 490 11.95 -8.55 22.44
N HIS A 491 12.93 -8.40 23.32
CA HIS A 491 14.23 -9.05 23.25
C HIS A 491 14.34 -10.12 24.35
N GLY A 492 14.71 -11.33 23.97
CA GLY A 492 15.07 -12.38 24.91
C GLY A 492 16.47 -12.16 25.49
N TRP A 493 16.65 -12.43 26.77
CA TRP A 493 17.95 -12.39 27.46
C TRP A 493 18.10 -13.44 28.56
N ASP A 494 19.30 -13.54 29.12
CA ASP A 494 19.71 -14.63 30.02
C ASP A 494 19.48 -14.30 31.51
N LYS A 495 18.83 -13.18 31.83
CA LYS A 495 18.49 -12.79 33.20
C LYS A 495 17.06 -13.21 33.58
N GLN A 496 16.84 -13.49 34.86
CA GLN A 496 15.52 -13.79 35.46
C GLN A 496 14.80 -12.51 35.94
N GLU A 497 14.74 -11.52 35.06
CA GLU A 497 14.02 -10.26 35.26
C GLU A 497 13.44 -9.80 33.91
N VAL A 498 12.37 -9.02 33.97
CA VAL A 498 11.79 -8.35 32.81
C VAL A 498 12.03 -6.85 32.94
N HIS A 499 12.75 -6.26 31.99
CA HIS A 499 12.90 -4.80 31.90
C HIS A 499 11.93 -4.28 30.86
N LEU A 500 11.09 -3.33 31.24
CA LEU A 500 10.07 -2.70 30.39
C LEU A 500 10.38 -1.21 30.28
N THR A 501 10.67 -0.73 29.08
CA THR A 501 10.61 0.69 28.73
C THR A 501 9.24 0.99 28.12
N ILE A 502 8.57 2.02 28.62
CA ILE A 502 7.36 2.59 28.01
C ILE A 502 7.72 3.97 27.46
N ASN A 503 7.50 4.21 26.17
CA ASN A 503 7.67 5.52 25.53
C ASN A 503 6.31 6.01 25.06
N LYS A 504 5.63 6.80 25.91
CA LYS A 504 4.38 7.48 25.57
C LYS A 504 4.73 8.71 24.73
N ARG A 505 3.96 8.95 23.67
CA ARG A 505 4.07 10.18 22.87
C ARG A 505 2.69 10.80 22.67
N ALA A 506 2.61 12.12 22.71
CA ALA A 506 1.37 12.85 22.44
C ALA A 506 1.63 14.20 21.76
N ALA A 507 0.63 14.71 21.05
CA ALA A 507 0.67 16.05 20.43
C ALA A 507 0.48 17.19 21.44
N SER A 508 -0.19 16.95 22.58
CA SER A 508 -0.46 17.95 23.63
C SER A 508 -0.53 17.32 25.02
N GLU A 509 -0.35 18.11 26.09
CA GLU A 509 -0.36 17.60 27.47
C GLU A 509 -1.71 16.99 27.84
N GLN A 510 -2.80 17.57 27.34
CA GLN A 510 -4.14 17.02 27.50
C GLN A 510 -4.24 15.60 26.94
N GLN A 511 -3.70 15.35 25.76
CA GLN A 511 -3.70 14.00 25.17
C GLN A 511 -2.70 13.06 25.86
N MET A 512 -1.58 13.56 26.39
CA MET A 512 -0.68 12.73 27.21
C MET A 512 -1.41 12.17 28.45
N ARG A 513 -2.26 12.97 29.09
CA ARG A 513 -3.11 12.54 30.22
C ARG A 513 -4.17 11.50 29.83
N GLY A 514 -4.54 11.42 28.56
CA GLY A 514 -5.46 10.40 28.04
C GLY A 514 -4.86 9.01 27.92
N ILE A 515 -3.53 8.87 28.00
CA ILE A 515 -2.85 7.58 27.88
C ILE A 515 -2.95 6.83 29.21
N ASN A 516 -3.89 5.89 29.27
CA ASN A 516 -4.03 4.95 30.37
C ASN A 516 -3.04 3.80 30.20
N LEU A 517 -2.35 3.48 31.29
CA LEU A 517 -1.34 2.41 31.34
C LEU A 517 -1.66 1.52 32.54
N ASN A 518 -2.26 0.36 32.28
CA ASN A 518 -2.38 -0.68 33.31
C ASN A 518 -1.19 -1.64 33.22
N ILE A 519 -0.54 -1.88 34.35
CA ILE A 519 0.60 -2.78 34.49
C ILE A 519 0.36 -3.62 35.74
N ASP A 520 0.01 -4.89 35.52
CA ASP A 520 -0.20 -5.87 36.58
C ASP A 520 0.91 -6.93 36.56
N GLN A 521 1.44 -7.28 37.73
CA GLN A 521 2.26 -8.45 37.94
C GLN A 521 1.55 -9.40 38.92
N ASN A 522 1.34 -10.64 38.50
CA ASN A 522 0.90 -11.73 39.38
C ASN A 522 1.90 -12.88 39.26
N ASN A 523 2.76 -13.03 40.27
CA ASN A 523 3.91 -13.95 40.25
C ASN A 523 4.79 -13.70 38.99
N SER A 524 4.98 -14.71 38.15
CA SER A 524 5.72 -14.61 36.88
C SER A 524 4.85 -14.20 35.69
N ASN A 525 3.59 -13.80 35.90
CA ASN A 525 2.71 -13.30 34.84
C ASN A 525 2.71 -11.76 34.87
N ILE A 526 3.06 -11.12 33.75
CA ILE A 526 3.11 -9.66 33.59
C ILE A 526 2.15 -9.27 32.47
N SER A 527 1.23 -8.37 32.77
CA SER A 527 0.27 -7.80 31.82
C SER A 527 0.51 -6.31 31.68
N VAL A 528 0.78 -5.85 30.46
CA VAL A 528 0.89 -4.43 30.11
C VAL A 528 -0.20 -4.12 29.10
N VAL A 529 -1.19 -3.35 29.52
CA VAL A 529 -2.30 -2.91 28.66
C VAL A 529 -2.34 -1.40 28.65
N THR A 530 -2.08 -0.82 27.48
CA THR A 530 -2.29 0.61 27.26
C THR A 530 -3.64 0.80 26.59
N SER A 531 -4.39 1.80 27.04
CA SER A 531 -5.57 2.31 26.34
C SER A 531 -5.51 3.84 26.28
N PHE A 532 -6.37 4.43 25.47
CA PHE A 532 -6.56 5.88 25.45
C PHE A 532 -7.99 6.20 25.89
N ASP A 533 -8.16 7.16 26.79
CA ASP A 533 -9.49 7.66 27.16
C ASP A 533 -9.96 8.72 26.13
N PRO A 534 -11.04 8.46 25.36
CA PRO A 534 -11.58 9.39 24.36
C PRO A 534 -12.11 10.73 24.93
N SER A 535 -12.16 10.90 26.26
CA SER A 535 -12.44 12.19 26.90
C SER A 535 -11.27 13.19 26.77
N PHE A 536 -10.03 12.69 26.68
CA PHE A 536 -8.80 13.50 26.57
C PHE A 536 -8.35 13.76 25.13
N ALA A 537 -8.93 13.07 24.16
CA ALA A 537 -8.72 13.41 22.75
C ALA A 537 -9.29 14.80 22.44
N ARG A 538 -8.64 15.51 21.51
CA ARG A 538 -9.11 16.82 21.06
C ARG A 538 -10.43 16.61 20.31
N ARG A 539 -11.52 17.22 20.74
CA ARG A 539 -12.80 17.19 20.02
C ARG A 539 -12.93 18.43 19.14
N GLU A 540 -13.28 18.24 17.88
CA GLU A 540 -13.56 19.31 16.93
C GLU A 540 -14.82 18.95 16.16
N GLY A 541 -15.92 19.64 16.49
CA GLY A 541 -17.26 19.19 16.12
C GLY A 541 -17.55 17.78 16.68
N ASN A 542 -18.07 16.90 15.83
CA ASN A 542 -18.42 15.51 16.18
C ASN A 542 -17.28 14.51 15.93
N ILE A 543 -16.02 14.98 15.83
CA ILE A 543 -14.84 14.19 15.52
C ILE A 543 -13.84 14.25 16.68
N THR A 544 -13.35 13.10 17.09
CA THR A 544 -12.38 12.90 18.17
C THR A 544 -10.99 12.69 17.58
N PHE A 545 -10.02 13.53 17.95
CA PHE A 545 -8.65 13.49 17.46
C PHE A 545 -7.73 12.95 18.56
N GLN A 546 -7.38 11.68 18.45
CA GLN A 546 -6.38 11.02 19.27
C GLN A 546 -5.02 11.07 18.56
N SER A 547 -4.12 11.92 19.03
CA SER A 547 -2.74 12.04 18.54
C SER A 547 -1.80 11.66 19.67
N ALA A 548 -1.91 10.40 20.08
CA ALA A 548 -1.16 9.76 21.14
C ALA A 548 -0.81 8.32 20.72
N LEU A 549 0.37 7.84 21.11
CA LEU A 549 0.79 6.44 20.92
C LEU A 549 1.68 5.98 22.08
N VAL A 550 1.85 4.67 22.23
CA VAL A 550 2.74 4.09 23.23
C VAL A 550 3.59 2.99 22.61
N ASN A 551 4.90 3.24 22.58
CA ASN A 551 5.86 2.20 22.18
C ASN A 551 6.33 1.45 23.43
N LEU A 552 6.37 0.12 23.33
CA LEU A 552 6.80 -0.77 24.41
C LEU A 552 8.06 -1.51 23.97
N GLU A 553 9.15 -1.38 24.72
CA GLU A 553 10.40 -2.12 24.50
C GLU A 553 10.66 -2.97 25.75
N LEU A 554 10.76 -4.29 25.58
CA LEU A 554 10.99 -5.22 26.70
C LEU A 554 12.21 -6.09 26.50
N TYR A 555 12.91 -6.38 27.59
CA TYR A 555 13.87 -7.47 27.70
C TYR A 555 13.29 -8.51 28.65
N VAL A 556 13.17 -9.76 28.20
CA VAL A 556 12.46 -10.86 28.89
C VAL A 556 13.34 -12.11 28.98
N PRO A 557 13.24 -12.96 30.02
CA PRO A 557 13.99 -14.22 30.06
C PRO A 557 13.76 -15.06 28.81
N ARG A 558 14.77 -15.74 28.26
CA ARG A 558 14.58 -16.51 27.01
C ARG A 558 13.44 -17.51 27.08
N SER A 559 13.20 -18.15 28.22
CA SER A 559 12.11 -19.11 28.49
C SER A 559 10.70 -18.50 28.54
N SER A 560 10.50 -17.22 28.18
CA SER A 560 9.21 -16.54 28.28
C SER A 560 8.18 -17.06 27.27
N THR A 561 6.91 -17.04 27.68
CA THR A 561 5.77 -17.02 26.75
C THR A 561 5.35 -15.57 26.52
N VAL A 562 5.18 -15.17 25.27
CA VAL A 562 4.96 -13.78 24.88
C VAL A 562 3.71 -13.67 24.02
N ARG A 563 2.76 -12.84 24.46
CA ARG A 563 1.58 -12.42 23.70
C ARG A 563 1.72 -10.93 23.38
N MET A 564 1.66 -10.56 22.11
CA MET A 564 1.77 -9.17 21.66
C MET A 564 0.56 -8.82 20.79
N ALA A 565 -0.13 -7.74 21.15
CA ALA A 565 -1.24 -7.18 20.40
C ALA A 565 -1.03 -5.68 20.17
N SER A 566 -1.17 -5.23 18.93
CA SER A 566 -1.27 -3.80 18.58
C SER A 566 -2.49 -3.58 17.68
N GLY A 567 -2.95 -2.33 17.56
CA GLY A 567 -3.81 -1.89 16.46
C GLY A 567 -3.04 -2.07 15.16
N ASP A 568 -2.35 -1.04 14.69
CA ASP A 568 -1.61 -1.06 13.42
C ASP A 568 -0.08 -1.01 13.59
N GLY A 569 0.40 -1.09 14.83
CA GLY A 569 1.81 -0.97 15.15
C GLY A 569 2.64 -2.22 14.83
N ARG A 570 3.91 -2.00 14.46
CA ARG A 570 4.87 -3.09 14.22
C ARG A 570 5.09 -3.92 15.48
N LEU A 571 5.17 -5.24 15.31
CA LEU A 571 5.57 -6.19 16.34
C LEU A 571 6.94 -6.78 15.98
N GLU A 572 7.95 -6.54 16.82
CA GLU A 572 9.29 -7.12 16.69
C GLU A 572 9.58 -8.02 17.88
N LEU A 573 10.04 -9.25 17.63
CA LEU A 573 10.48 -10.19 18.67
C LEU A 573 11.80 -10.84 18.28
N GLU A 574 12.75 -10.87 19.21
CA GLU A 574 14.05 -11.52 19.02
C GLU A 574 14.45 -12.40 20.21
N GLY A 575 15.04 -13.57 19.97
CA GLY A 575 15.82 -14.30 20.98
C GLY A 575 15.02 -15.02 22.08
N VAL A 576 13.71 -15.20 21.90
CA VAL A 576 12.80 -15.90 22.85
C VAL A 576 12.65 -17.38 22.46
N ASN A 577 12.62 -18.25 23.46
CA ASN A 577 12.54 -19.71 23.41
C ASN A 577 11.28 -20.16 24.18
N GLY A 578 10.10 -20.14 23.54
CA GLY A 578 8.84 -20.41 24.23
C GLY A 578 7.63 -20.43 23.30
N SER A 579 6.46 -20.04 23.83
CA SER A 579 5.25 -19.80 23.03
C SER A 579 5.11 -18.32 22.71
N MET A 580 4.83 -17.99 21.45
CA MET A 580 4.77 -16.62 20.93
C MET A 580 3.47 -16.44 20.15
N ASP A 581 2.65 -15.45 20.51
CA ASP A 581 1.37 -15.14 19.85
C ASP A 581 1.33 -13.63 19.52
N LEU A 582 1.62 -13.29 18.27
CA LEU A 582 1.78 -11.93 17.75
C LEU A 582 0.62 -11.60 16.81
N ASN A 583 -0.16 -10.57 17.15
CA ASN A 583 -1.36 -10.18 16.41
C ASN A 583 -1.44 -8.65 16.22
N THR A 584 -1.68 -8.20 15.00
CA THR A 584 -1.93 -6.79 14.66
C THR A 584 -3.03 -6.71 13.59
N GLY A 585 -3.63 -5.54 13.40
CA GLY A 585 -4.27 -5.13 12.16
C GLY A 585 -3.22 -5.10 11.05
N ASP A 586 -2.77 -3.93 10.62
CA ASP A 586 -1.93 -3.82 9.41
C ASP A 586 -0.42 -3.76 9.67
N GLY A 587 0.01 -3.95 10.92
CA GLY A 587 1.41 -3.89 11.33
C GLY A 587 2.29 -5.00 10.73
N ARG A 588 3.55 -4.66 10.43
CA ARG A 588 4.58 -5.65 10.10
C ARG A 588 4.92 -6.49 11.35
N ILE A 589 5.10 -7.80 11.16
CA ILE A 589 5.59 -8.72 12.19
C ILE A 589 6.99 -9.20 11.80
N ASP A 590 7.96 -8.97 12.69
CA ASP A 590 9.35 -9.45 12.56
C ASP A 590 9.68 -10.38 13.73
N VAL A 591 10.11 -11.61 13.44
CA VAL A 591 10.58 -12.58 14.46
C VAL A 591 11.96 -13.08 14.09
N ARG A 592 12.93 -12.99 15.01
CA ARG A 592 14.33 -13.37 14.76
C ARG A 592 14.91 -14.25 15.87
N ASN A 593 15.78 -15.18 15.50
CA ASN A 593 16.62 -15.94 16.44
C ASN A 593 15.81 -16.63 17.57
N ALA A 594 14.58 -17.05 17.29
CA ALA A 594 13.60 -17.51 18.28
C ALA A 594 13.28 -19.00 18.13
N LYS A 595 12.79 -19.63 19.20
CA LYS A 595 12.52 -21.08 19.25
C LYS A 595 11.19 -21.40 19.93
N GLY A 596 10.60 -22.54 19.58
CA GLY A 596 9.37 -23.05 20.19
C GLY A 596 8.16 -22.94 19.27
N ARG A 597 7.06 -22.34 19.73
CA ARG A 597 5.80 -22.23 18.95
C ARG A 597 5.48 -20.77 18.67
N LEU A 598 5.32 -20.42 17.39
CA LEU A 598 4.92 -19.08 16.94
C LEU A 598 3.53 -19.11 16.27
N THR A 599 2.65 -18.21 16.69
CA THR A 599 1.49 -17.77 15.93
C THR A 599 1.69 -16.30 15.55
N ALA A 600 1.64 -15.98 14.27
CA ALA A 600 1.78 -14.62 13.74
C ALA A 600 0.59 -14.29 12.82
N ARG A 601 -0.11 -13.19 13.10
CA ARG A 601 -1.32 -12.78 12.38
C ARG A 601 -1.37 -11.28 12.14
N THR A 602 -1.69 -10.90 10.91
CA THR A 602 -1.97 -9.52 10.50
C THR A 602 -3.10 -9.52 9.47
N GLY A 603 -3.76 -8.38 9.27
CA GLY A 603 -4.44 -8.02 8.03
C GLY A 603 -3.42 -8.01 6.89
N ASP A 604 -2.96 -6.83 6.46
CA ASP A 604 -2.14 -6.73 5.24
C ASP A 604 -0.63 -6.56 5.46
N GLY A 605 -0.18 -6.70 6.71
CA GLY A 605 1.22 -6.57 7.10
C GLY A 605 2.13 -7.68 6.56
N ARG A 606 3.41 -7.35 6.35
CA ARG A 606 4.44 -8.37 6.09
C ARG A 606 4.69 -9.20 7.35
N ILE A 607 4.83 -10.51 7.20
CA ILE A 607 5.40 -11.39 8.23
C ILE A 607 6.81 -11.84 7.78
N GLU A 608 7.82 -11.61 8.61
CA GLU A 608 9.22 -12.02 8.36
C GLU A 608 9.74 -12.79 9.58
N VAL A 609 10.02 -14.08 9.41
CA VAL A 609 10.53 -14.98 10.45
C VAL A 609 11.91 -15.50 10.02
N GLY A 610 12.95 -15.18 10.76
CA GLY A 610 14.34 -15.53 10.43
C GLY A 610 15.05 -16.32 11.53
N ASN A 611 15.82 -17.34 11.13
CA ASN A 611 16.54 -18.24 12.04
C ASN A 611 15.65 -18.81 13.17
N PHE A 612 14.46 -19.31 12.81
CA PHE A 612 13.50 -19.89 13.77
C PHE A 612 13.68 -21.41 13.93
N ASP A 613 13.41 -21.96 15.11
CA ASP A 613 13.55 -23.40 15.41
C ASP A 613 12.29 -23.91 16.14
N GLY A 614 11.40 -24.62 15.44
CA GLY A 614 10.13 -25.13 16.01
C GLY A 614 8.89 -24.96 15.12
N GLU A 615 7.72 -24.78 15.73
CA GLU A 615 6.41 -24.74 15.05
C GLU A 615 6.00 -23.31 14.69
N VAL A 616 5.51 -23.08 13.46
CA VAL A 616 5.02 -21.76 13.01
C VAL A 616 3.64 -21.85 12.34
N GLN A 617 2.71 -21.04 12.83
CA GLN A 617 1.48 -20.67 12.13
C GLN A 617 1.54 -19.18 11.75
N ALA A 618 1.51 -18.86 10.46
CA ALA A 618 1.57 -17.49 9.95
C ALA A 618 0.39 -17.19 9.01
N ARG A 619 -0.33 -16.07 9.23
CA ARG A 619 -1.44 -15.65 8.36
C ARG A 619 -1.45 -14.15 8.08
N THR A 620 -1.73 -13.78 6.83
CA THR A 620 -2.04 -12.41 6.39
C THR A 620 -3.08 -12.44 5.27
N GLY A 621 -3.81 -11.34 5.07
CA GLY A 621 -4.56 -11.03 3.86
C GLY A 621 -3.60 -10.89 2.68
N ASP A 622 -3.11 -9.69 2.41
CA ASP A 622 -2.31 -9.43 1.19
C ASP A 622 -0.78 -9.37 1.41
N GLY A 623 -0.32 -9.52 2.65
CA GLY A 623 1.08 -9.41 3.02
C GLY A 623 1.98 -10.52 2.45
N ARG A 624 3.23 -10.15 2.13
CA ARG A 624 4.29 -11.15 1.85
C ARG A 624 4.69 -11.85 3.15
N ILE A 625 4.88 -13.17 3.08
CA ILE A 625 5.43 -13.97 4.17
C ILE A 625 6.84 -14.45 3.80
N ILE A 626 7.83 -14.18 4.65
CA ILE A 626 9.23 -14.62 4.49
C ILE A 626 9.60 -15.48 5.69
N LEU A 627 10.15 -16.67 5.44
CA LEU A 627 10.41 -17.69 6.44
C LEU A 627 11.81 -18.28 6.22
N ASP A 628 12.62 -18.32 7.26
CA ASP A 628 13.91 -19.00 7.31
C ASP A 628 14.08 -19.68 8.68
N GLY A 629 14.42 -20.97 8.67
CA GLY A 629 14.55 -21.73 9.91
C GLY A 629 14.45 -23.25 9.78
N ARG A 630 14.45 -23.91 10.95
CA ARG A 630 14.30 -25.35 11.16
C ARG A 630 12.88 -25.62 11.68
N PHE A 631 11.93 -25.71 10.76
CA PHE A 631 10.53 -25.87 11.13
C PHE A 631 10.19 -27.31 11.55
N ALA A 632 9.64 -27.50 12.74
CA ALA A 632 9.06 -28.76 13.21
C ALA A 632 7.68 -29.01 12.57
N ALA A 633 6.86 -27.96 12.50
CA ALA A 633 5.63 -27.89 11.73
C ALA A 633 5.48 -26.47 11.17
N LEU A 634 4.85 -26.35 10.00
CA LEU A 634 4.66 -25.06 9.32
C LEU A 634 3.28 -25.01 8.68
N ASN A 635 2.49 -23.99 9.00
CA ASN A 635 1.18 -23.75 8.40
C ASN A 635 1.05 -22.25 8.07
N VAL A 636 1.16 -21.94 6.78
CA VAL A 636 1.35 -20.57 6.28
C VAL A 636 0.28 -20.26 5.24
N GLN A 637 -0.39 -19.14 5.39
CA GLN A 637 -1.47 -18.72 4.51
C GLN A 637 -1.42 -17.23 4.19
N THR A 638 -1.55 -16.89 2.92
CA THR A 638 -1.80 -15.53 2.43
C THR A 638 -2.89 -15.54 1.34
N GLY A 639 -3.59 -14.43 1.15
CA GLY A 639 -4.58 -14.20 0.10
C GLY A 639 -3.89 -13.96 -1.24
N SER A 640 -3.45 -12.72 -1.52
CA SER A 640 -2.72 -12.37 -2.75
C SER A 640 -1.18 -12.39 -2.60
N GLY A 641 -0.68 -12.43 -1.37
CA GLY A 641 0.75 -12.28 -1.07
C GLY A 641 1.62 -13.45 -1.54
N SER A 642 2.93 -13.18 -1.67
CA SER A 642 3.95 -14.20 -1.97
C SER A 642 4.44 -14.87 -0.68
N ILE A 643 4.79 -16.16 -0.75
CA ILE A 643 5.51 -16.86 0.32
C ILE A 643 6.93 -17.15 -0.14
N LEU A 644 7.93 -16.80 0.66
CA LEU A 644 9.33 -17.21 0.48
C LEU A 644 9.74 -18.10 1.65
N LEU A 645 9.97 -19.39 1.38
CA LEU A 645 10.48 -20.35 2.36
C LEU A 645 11.94 -20.69 2.06
N SER A 646 12.80 -20.44 3.04
CA SER A 646 14.22 -20.79 3.02
C SER A 646 14.46 -21.95 4.01
N LEU A 647 15.07 -23.04 3.53
CA LEU A 647 15.33 -24.24 4.34
C LEU A 647 16.83 -24.59 4.39
N PRO A 648 17.36 -25.05 5.54
CA PRO A 648 18.69 -25.63 5.64
C PRO A 648 18.86 -26.87 4.75
N SER A 649 20.06 -27.10 4.23
CA SER A 649 20.32 -28.22 3.29
C SER A 649 20.19 -29.62 3.89
N ASN A 650 20.18 -29.76 5.21
CA ASN A 650 19.94 -31.03 5.90
C ASN A 650 18.46 -31.23 6.29
N THR A 651 17.54 -30.46 5.69
CA THR A 651 16.10 -30.58 5.95
C THR A 651 15.53 -31.85 5.33
N ASN A 652 14.95 -32.70 6.17
CA ASN A 652 14.10 -33.81 5.77
C ASN A 652 12.63 -33.44 6.07
N ALA A 653 11.85 -33.16 5.03
CA ALA A 653 10.48 -32.68 5.13
C ALA A 653 9.69 -32.93 3.83
N THR A 654 8.37 -32.87 3.94
CA THR A 654 7.43 -32.89 2.80
C THR A 654 6.74 -31.53 2.75
N ILE A 655 6.93 -30.77 1.67
CA ILE A 655 6.29 -29.45 1.48
C ILE A 655 5.00 -29.65 0.70
N GLU A 656 3.88 -29.21 1.25
CA GLU A 656 2.60 -29.10 0.56
C GLU A 656 2.36 -27.65 0.17
N THR A 657 2.08 -27.43 -1.11
CA THR A 657 1.85 -26.09 -1.68
C THR A 657 0.52 -26.05 -2.40
N ASP A 658 -0.32 -25.06 -2.07
CA ASP A 658 -1.44 -24.62 -2.90
C ASP A 658 -1.16 -23.18 -3.35
N ALA A 659 -0.89 -23.01 -4.65
CA ALA A 659 -0.50 -21.75 -5.26
C ALA A 659 -0.75 -21.77 -6.78
N GLU A 660 -0.68 -20.61 -7.43
CA GLU A 660 -0.66 -20.55 -8.90
C GLU A 660 0.65 -21.11 -9.47
N SER A 661 1.76 -20.83 -8.80
CA SER A 661 3.09 -21.29 -9.18
C SER A 661 4.00 -21.49 -7.97
N VAL A 662 4.89 -22.46 -8.10
CA VAL A 662 5.95 -22.78 -7.14
C VAL A 662 7.26 -22.72 -7.89
N ASP A 663 8.16 -21.83 -7.45
CA ASP A 663 9.51 -21.70 -7.99
C ASP A 663 10.51 -22.31 -7.00
N ASN A 664 11.41 -23.16 -7.51
CA ASN A 664 12.41 -23.86 -6.71
C ASN A 664 13.81 -23.34 -7.05
N GLN A 665 14.33 -22.50 -6.15
CA GLN A 665 15.61 -21.83 -6.25
C GLN A 665 16.66 -22.57 -5.41
N GLY A 666 16.94 -23.82 -5.78
CA GLY A 666 18.10 -24.57 -5.29
C GLY A 666 17.86 -25.62 -4.19
N LEU A 667 16.61 -26.03 -3.92
CA LEU A 667 16.36 -27.24 -3.11
C LEU A 667 16.34 -28.49 -4.00
N THR A 668 16.84 -29.61 -3.49
CA THR A 668 16.65 -30.93 -4.13
C THR A 668 15.26 -31.44 -3.76
N LEU A 669 14.32 -31.35 -4.71
CA LEU A 669 12.92 -31.71 -4.54
C LEU A 669 12.54 -32.87 -5.45
N THR A 670 11.83 -33.86 -4.90
CA THR A 670 11.11 -34.86 -5.70
C THR A 670 9.61 -34.57 -5.62
N GLU A 671 8.97 -34.29 -6.76
CA GLU A 671 7.51 -34.09 -6.81
C GLU A 671 6.80 -35.45 -6.65
N GLU A 672 5.95 -35.58 -5.63
CA GLU A 672 5.06 -36.74 -5.49
C GLU A 672 3.87 -36.55 -6.44
N LYS A 673 3.47 -37.62 -7.16
CA LYS A 673 2.40 -37.54 -8.17
C LYS A 673 1.09 -37.02 -7.55
N SER A 674 0.75 -35.76 -7.83
CA SER A 674 -0.55 -35.16 -7.52
C SER A 674 -1.44 -35.16 -8.76
N SER A 675 -2.72 -35.51 -8.58
CA SER A 675 -3.75 -35.40 -9.61
C SER A 675 -4.36 -33.99 -9.73
N GLN A 676 -4.00 -33.07 -8.82
CA GLN A 676 -4.54 -31.72 -8.76
C GLN A 676 -3.51 -30.68 -9.24
N ARG A 677 -3.96 -29.73 -10.09
CA ARG A 677 -3.07 -28.76 -10.74
C ARG A 677 -2.41 -27.73 -9.80
N ARG A 678 -3.12 -27.32 -8.74
CA ARG A 678 -2.63 -26.32 -7.76
C ARG A 678 -1.98 -26.95 -6.53
N LEU A 679 -2.55 -28.03 -6.02
CA LEU A 679 -2.03 -28.75 -4.86
C LEU A 679 -0.88 -29.66 -5.29
N LYS A 680 0.34 -29.26 -4.94
CA LYS A 680 1.57 -30.02 -5.19
C LYS A 680 2.22 -30.45 -3.87
N ARG A 681 2.87 -31.60 -3.90
CA ARG A 681 3.60 -32.14 -2.75
C ARG A 681 5.04 -32.46 -3.17
N TRP A 682 5.99 -31.91 -2.42
CA TRP A 682 7.42 -31.96 -2.73
C TRP A 682 8.17 -32.63 -1.57
N LYS A 683 8.93 -33.66 -1.87
CA LYS A 683 9.78 -34.34 -0.90
C LYS A 683 11.18 -33.71 -0.89
N VAL A 684 11.59 -33.22 0.28
CA VAL A 684 12.94 -32.69 0.57
C VAL A 684 13.73 -33.76 1.31
N GLY A 685 14.88 -34.16 0.78
CA GLY A 685 15.72 -35.22 1.35
C GLY A 685 14.95 -36.55 1.47
N GLN A 686 14.97 -37.16 2.65
CA GLN A 686 14.22 -38.39 2.93
C GLN A 686 12.71 -38.17 3.11
N GLY A 687 12.22 -36.93 3.08
CA GLY A 687 10.84 -36.56 3.44
C GLY A 687 10.61 -36.56 4.95
N GLY A 688 9.35 -36.53 5.37
CA GLY A 688 8.97 -36.67 6.78
C GLY A 688 7.85 -35.71 7.17
N ARG A 689 8.15 -34.80 8.11
CA ARG A 689 7.23 -33.77 8.62
C ARG A 689 6.59 -32.97 7.47
N VAL A 690 5.31 -32.63 7.59
CA VAL A 690 4.59 -31.85 6.56
C VAL A 690 4.69 -30.36 6.85
N LEU A 691 5.06 -29.57 5.83
CA LEU A 691 5.13 -28.12 5.84
C LEU A 691 4.12 -27.57 4.83
N THR A 692 3.02 -26.96 5.29
CA THR A 692 1.91 -26.52 4.42
C THR A 692 1.99 -25.02 4.15
N LEU A 693 2.03 -24.65 2.87
CA LEU A 693 2.08 -23.28 2.36
C LEU A 693 0.89 -23.04 1.42
N ARG A 694 0.11 -21.97 1.63
CA ARG A 694 -1.06 -21.65 0.82
C ARG A 694 -1.08 -20.18 0.41
N THR A 695 -1.31 -19.92 -0.87
CA THR A 695 -1.57 -18.58 -1.40
C THR A 695 -2.68 -18.65 -2.46
N GLY A 696 -3.59 -17.68 -2.45
CA GLY A 696 -4.70 -17.61 -3.40
C GLY A 696 -4.20 -17.30 -4.81
N GLU A 697 -3.70 -16.08 -4.99
CA GLU A 697 -3.22 -15.55 -6.29
C GLU A 697 -1.69 -15.35 -6.33
N GLY A 698 -1.00 -15.55 -5.21
CA GLY A 698 0.44 -15.36 -5.12
C GLY A 698 1.27 -16.56 -5.60
N ARG A 699 2.59 -16.38 -5.48
CA ARG A 699 3.60 -17.41 -5.80
C ARG A 699 4.32 -17.88 -4.54
N ILE A 700 4.74 -19.14 -4.55
CA ILE A 700 5.60 -19.72 -3.53
C ILE A 700 7.02 -19.84 -4.10
N PHE A 701 7.99 -19.32 -3.37
CA PHE A 701 9.40 -19.46 -3.65
C PHE A 701 10.02 -20.38 -2.59
N LEU A 702 10.65 -21.47 -3.02
CA LEU A 702 11.36 -22.41 -2.18
C LEU A 702 12.85 -22.29 -2.45
N ARG A 703 13.67 -22.03 -1.43
CA ARG A 703 15.13 -21.90 -1.61
C ARG A 703 15.94 -22.48 -0.46
N ARG A 704 17.25 -22.59 -0.66
CA ARG A 704 18.21 -22.94 0.39
C ARG A 704 18.51 -21.73 1.29
N THR A 705 18.59 -21.93 2.60
CA THR A 705 19.10 -20.91 3.54
C THR A 705 20.51 -20.46 3.13
N GLY A 706 20.73 -19.14 3.05
CA GLY A 706 22.02 -18.53 2.70
C GLY A 706 22.27 -18.28 1.21
N GLN A 707 21.24 -18.41 0.35
CA GLN A 707 21.25 -17.99 -1.07
C GLN A 707 20.21 -16.91 -1.34
#